data_AF-A0A9X3EW85-F1
#
_entry.id   AF-A0A9X3EW85-F1
#
_cell.length_a   1.000
_cell.length_b   1.000
_cell.length_c   1.000
_cell.angle_alpha   90.00
_cell.angle_beta   90.00
_cell.angle_gamma   90.00
#
_symmetry.space_group_name_H-M   'P 1'
#
loop_
_entity.id
_entity.type
_entity.pdbx_description
1 polymer ?
#
loop_
_entity_poly.entity_id
_entity_poly.type
_entity_poly.pdbx_seq_one_letter_code
_entity_poly.pdbx_strand_id
1 'polypeptide(L)'
;MMTGYIRTRILPWVVWAGTMAGAGWLWLDVRAEGSAVGFALGVEYAVQPATAGRVQTIEVAPGQHVRAGQVVALLDTAELDAEQAILAAERARLEASVGAVRSETTMQIDDKAREADESVAAAEMAVRSARSNREVRAAELRAISSQFDTLAGLVQERMADRRDLDALGVKRAALRKEVEAADSLVPELVRQAAAARARRAGLPTDATELALRPVRAELAVVAGREQLLAVRREQTVLRAPADGQVAEIHARAGQVAGPDAPVLTIVGRGPGEDDEITVCLREHQAGQVRVGEAVALRSRGSGGRAVAAHVTRLGPQIAELPQRCRRSPDCRSGAARSRSPSTSTRRCCRARRSRSASSAIRRRARRGARGGDGRAGAGGAAGRCDDSADPRRRAGEAGGAMIRAGWMVVATMSIVGCASAPAVSPERAIATWREMQVGQPRGALPESAAAALAGGDALTVEQAYALALANNPELAVVEARAEVATAEIGAARQLQNPTVRVSNVGVDDSLPGRIGFNLGLRAPIPDPGACARADAARHAAAGAHGEAEAARRQLRAKVYRLFARLAWLTADLEEVSRAVSLCEERQRQLQARVARAVATEVALAMAEVARAEAADEVRKLRAELARVEAELARVVGPGPAFSVRVDQAQLDIDALVLDPAALTEQALRSRPELRAVQTKVGQARSAITLAKVEAAPWISWAQVNYFFGPGPATPSSFGVGFAVDVPLLSLNRGKIKTAKAVMRQRQVEERAEVAAIAGEVDEAIARAQRADARVQEIEHDLLPQVDAAARQADAALLAGTLDVVEVLDIEARRVAARRLHLAARFERRDALIELEAAVGGPLPR
;
A
#
# COMPACT_ATOMS: atom_id res chain seq x y z
N MET A 1 -91.26 -75.21 66.36
CA MET A 1 -92.03 -75.01 65.11
C MET A 1 -91.64 -73.77 64.29
N MET A 2 -90.63 -72.95 64.64
CA MET A 2 -90.28 -71.72 63.86
C MET A 2 -88.95 -71.77 63.08
N THR A 3 -88.07 -72.74 63.33
CA THR A 3 -86.72 -72.78 62.72
C THR A 3 -86.66 -73.36 61.31
N GLY A 4 -87.67 -74.11 60.85
CA GLY A 4 -87.68 -74.74 59.52
C GLY A 4 -88.02 -73.81 58.36
N TYR A 5 -88.92 -72.84 58.57
CA TYR A 5 -89.53 -72.05 57.48
C TYR A 5 -88.60 -70.95 56.94
N ILE A 6 -87.77 -70.36 57.81
CA ILE A 6 -86.84 -69.27 57.45
C ILE A 6 -85.71 -69.80 56.55
N ARG A 7 -85.20 -71.00 56.83
CA ARG A 7 -83.99 -71.54 56.17
C ARG A 7 -84.21 -71.98 54.72
N THR A 8 -85.41 -72.40 54.34
CA THR A 8 -85.71 -72.90 52.98
C THR A 8 -86.36 -71.88 52.05
N ARG A 9 -87.11 -70.89 52.58
CA ARG A 9 -87.83 -69.90 51.77
C ARG A 9 -87.25 -68.48 51.78
N ILE A 10 -86.58 -68.05 52.86
CA ILE A 10 -86.09 -66.66 52.98
C ILE A 10 -84.59 -66.58 52.67
N LEU A 11 -83.80 -67.54 53.18
CA LEU A 11 -82.35 -67.55 52.99
C LEU A 11 -81.89 -67.47 51.50
N PRO A 12 -82.51 -68.17 50.53
CA PRO A 12 -82.10 -68.06 49.12
C PRO A 12 -82.30 -66.66 48.56
N TRP A 13 -83.37 -65.96 48.91
CA TRP A 13 -83.65 -64.60 48.45
C TRP A 13 -82.74 -63.57 49.13
N VAL A 14 -82.37 -63.77 50.40
CA VAL A 14 -81.40 -62.90 51.08
C VAL A 14 -79.99 -63.08 50.50
N VAL A 15 -79.58 -64.31 50.19
CA VAL A 15 -78.31 -64.57 49.49
C VAL A 15 -78.35 -63.99 48.07
N TRP A 16 -79.45 -64.18 47.33
CA TRP A 16 -79.58 -63.66 45.97
C TRP A 16 -79.57 -62.13 45.94
N ALA A 17 -80.32 -61.47 46.83
CA ALA A 17 -80.30 -60.02 46.99
C ALA A 17 -78.93 -59.52 47.45
N GLY A 18 -78.24 -60.24 48.35
CA GLY A 18 -76.86 -59.95 48.74
C GLY A 18 -75.88 -60.05 47.58
N THR A 19 -76.01 -61.07 46.71
CA THR A 19 -75.18 -61.19 45.50
C THR A 19 -75.53 -60.17 44.42
N MET A 20 -76.80 -59.77 44.27
CA MET A 20 -77.20 -58.71 43.34
C MET A 20 -76.77 -57.33 43.84
N ALA A 21 -76.85 -57.06 45.14
CA ALA A 21 -76.32 -55.85 45.75
C ALA A 21 -74.79 -55.81 45.66
N GLY A 22 -74.12 -56.94 45.93
CA GLY A 22 -72.67 -57.08 45.77
C GLY A 22 -72.22 -56.89 44.31
N ALA A 23 -72.90 -57.51 43.35
CA ALA A 23 -72.63 -57.34 41.92
C ALA A 23 -72.97 -55.93 41.42
N GLY A 24 -74.05 -55.32 41.91
CA GLY A 24 -74.41 -53.93 41.61
C GLY A 24 -73.41 -52.92 42.18
N TRP A 25 -72.91 -53.17 43.40
CA TRP A 25 -71.84 -52.39 44.01
C TRP A 25 -70.55 -52.52 43.20
N LEU A 26 -70.11 -53.76 42.88
CA LEU A 26 -68.95 -54.01 42.01
C LEU A 26 -69.10 -53.39 40.61
N TRP A 27 -70.30 -53.38 40.04
CA TRP A 27 -70.55 -52.80 38.71
C TRP A 27 -70.56 -51.27 38.72
N LEU A 28 -70.99 -50.65 39.84
CA LEU A 28 -70.89 -49.21 40.05
C LEU A 28 -69.44 -48.79 40.34
N ASP A 29 -68.71 -49.56 41.14
CA ASP A 29 -67.29 -49.33 41.47
C ASP A 29 -66.40 -49.45 40.22
N VAL A 30 -66.60 -50.48 39.39
CA VAL A 30 -65.93 -50.66 38.09
C VAL A 30 -66.33 -49.58 37.06
N ARG A 31 -67.51 -48.95 37.20
CA ARG A 31 -67.90 -47.79 36.36
C ARG A 31 -67.29 -46.47 36.84
N ALA A 32 -66.86 -46.37 38.10
CA ALA A 32 -66.36 -45.13 38.69
C ALA A 32 -64.90 -44.81 38.31
N GLU A 33 -64.07 -45.81 38.00
CA GLU A 33 -62.69 -45.58 37.58
C GLU A 33 -62.58 -45.12 36.11
N GLY A 34 -62.76 -43.82 35.90
CA GLY A 34 -62.39 -43.09 34.68
C GLY A 34 -60.88 -43.04 34.42
N SER A 35 -60.18 -44.18 34.48
CA SER A 35 -58.72 -44.25 34.34
C SER A 35 -58.28 -43.83 32.92
N ALA A 36 -57.44 -42.80 32.85
CA ALA A 36 -56.79 -42.35 31.63
C ALA A 36 -55.26 -42.47 31.77
N VAL A 37 -54.56 -42.71 30.67
CA VAL A 37 -53.10 -42.83 30.67
C VAL A 37 -52.51 -41.46 30.37
N GLY A 38 -51.70 -40.94 31.30
CA GLY A 38 -50.90 -39.74 31.09
C GLY A 38 -49.40 -40.03 31.11
N PHE A 39 -48.63 -39.06 30.65
CA PHE A 39 -47.18 -39.06 30.70
C PHE A 39 -46.69 -37.66 31.10
N ALA A 40 -45.63 -37.61 31.92
CA ALA A 40 -44.90 -36.37 32.18
C ALA A 40 -44.08 -36.00 30.94
N LEU A 41 -44.14 -34.74 30.54
CA LEU A 41 -43.26 -34.17 29.53
C LEU A 41 -42.13 -33.42 30.24
N GLY A 42 -40.94 -34.03 30.27
CA GLY A 42 -39.74 -33.25 30.55
C GLY A 42 -39.44 -32.33 29.37
N VAL A 43 -39.01 -31.10 29.63
CA VAL A 43 -38.63 -30.18 28.56
C VAL A 43 -37.22 -30.54 28.10
N GLU A 44 -37.10 -30.92 26.83
CA GLU A 44 -35.82 -31.24 26.18
C GLU A 44 -35.12 -29.95 25.74
N TYR A 45 -34.02 -29.64 26.42
CA TYR A 45 -33.11 -28.55 26.07
C TYR A 45 -31.93 -29.11 25.28
N ALA A 46 -31.95 -28.92 23.96
CA ALA A 46 -30.82 -29.24 23.08
C ALA A 46 -29.71 -28.19 23.25
N VAL A 47 -28.54 -28.61 23.73
CA VAL A 47 -27.37 -27.72 23.85
C VAL A 47 -26.55 -27.84 22.57
N GLN A 48 -26.54 -26.76 21.79
CA GLN A 48 -25.93 -26.68 20.45
C GLN A 48 -24.93 -25.52 20.40
N PRO A 49 -23.84 -25.61 19.61
CA PRO A 49 -22.87 -24.55 19.49
C PRO A 49 -23.33 -23.48 18.48
N ALA A 50 -23.09 -22.20 18.79
CA ALA A 50 -23.47 -21.08 17.91
C ALA A 50 -22.65 -20.99 16.62
N THR A 51 -21.51 -21.70 16.54
CA THR A 51 -20.62 -21.78 15.39
C THR A 51 -20.01 -23.18 15.37
N ALA A 52 -19.68 -23.71 14.18
CA ALA A 52 -19.10 -25.03 14.06
C ALA A 52 -17.70 -25.09 14.72
N GLY A 53 -17.47 -26.13 15.53
CA GLY A 53 -16.21 -26.31 16.26
C GLY A 53 -16.00 -27.77 16.70
N ARG A 54 -14.75 -28.14 16.97
CA ARG A 54 -14.42 -29.48 17.48
C ARG A 54 -14.67 -29.53 18.98
N VAL A 55 -15.37 -30.54 19.48
CA VAL A 55 -15.57 -30.75 20.92
C VAL A 55 -14.25 -31.21 21.53
N GLN A 56 -13.72 -30.44 22.50
CA GLN A 56 -12.47 -30.76 23.19
C GLN A 56 -12.73 -31.68 24.39
N THR A 57 -13.57 -31.25 25.34
CA THR A 57 -14.03 -32.07 26.48
C THR A 57 -15.54 -31.95 26.69
N ILE A 58 -16.10 -32.97 27.33
CA ILE A 58 -17.49 -32.98 27.81
C ILE A 58 -17.40 -33.23 29.31
N GLU A 59 -17.83 -32.26 30.11
CA GLU A 59 -17.63 -32.21 31.56
C GLU A 59 -18.74 -32.94 32.34
N VAL A 60 -19.66 -33.60 31.63
CA VAL A 60 -20.87 -34.21 32.19
C VAL A 60 -21.13 -35.61 31.64
N ALA A 61 -21.62 -36.50 32.50
CA ALA A 61 -21.99 -37.87 32.15
C ALA A 61 -23.51 -38.02 31.90
N PRO A 62 -23.96 -39.02 31.12
CA PRO A 62 -25.37 -39.35 31.00
C PRO A 62 -25.99 -39.67 32.36
N GLY A 63 -27.18 -39.14 32.64
CA GLY A 63 -27.84 -39.27 33.94
C GLY A 63 -27.32 -38.33 35.04
N GLN A 64 -26.31 -37.50 34.79
CA GLN A 64 -25.85 -36.50 35.75
C GLN A 64 -26.83 -35.32 35.84
N HIS A 65 -27.06 -34.82 37.06
CA HIS A 65 -27.82 -33.59 37.29
C HIS A 65 -26.93 -32.37 37.07
N VAL A 66 -27.41 -31.39 36.31
CA VAL A 66 -26.71 -30.15 35.94
C VAL A 66 -27.53 -28.94 36.36
N ARG A 67 -26.84 -27.86 36.73
CA ARG A 67 -27.46 -26.58 37.08
C ARG A 67 -27.43 -25.59 35.92
N ALA A 68 -28.39 -24.67 35.86
CA ALA A 68 -28.40 -23.55 34.93
C ALA A 68 -27.07 -22.78 34.98
N GLY A 69 -26.47 -22.50 33.82
CA GLY A 69 -25.18 -21.83 33.67
C GLY A 69 -23.94 -22.71 33.90
N GLN A 70 -24.09 -23.95 34.39
CA GLN A 70 -22.99 -24.91 34.52
C GLN A 70 -22.38 -25.22 33.15
N VAL A 71 -21.05 -25.26 33.07
CA VAL A 71 -20.33 -25.68 31.86
C VAL A 71 -20.56 -27.18 31.64
N VAL A 72 -20.97 -27.55 30.43
CA VAL A 72 -21.29 -28.93 30.06
C VAL A 72 -20.36 -29.50 28.99
N ALA A 73 -19.84 -28.64 28.09
CA ALA A 73 -18.83 -29.02 27.12
C ALA A 73 -17.98 -27.81 26.72
N LEU A 74 -16.73 -28.08 26.33
CA LEU A 74 -15.76 -27.12 25.85
C LEU A 74 -15.41 -27.45 24.40
N LEU A 75 -15.47 -26.44 23.53
CA LEU A 75 -15.00 -26.54 22.15
C LEU A 75 -13.52 -26.13 22.07
N ASP A 76 -12.80 -26.67 21.11
CA ASP A 76 -11.38 -26.43 20.90
C ASP A 76 -11.11 -24.95 20.57
N THR A 77 -10.24 -24.30 21.36
CA THR A 77 -9.89 -22.89 21.21
C THR A 77 -8.59 -22.67 20.44
N ALA A 78 -7.86 -23.72 20.03
CA ALA A 78 -6.52 -23.59 19.46
C ALA A 78 -6.43 -22.64 18.25
N GLU A 79 -7.45 -22.62 17.38
CA GLU A 79 -7.56 -21.70 16.25
C GLU A 79 -7.79 -20.25 16.70
N LEU A 80 -8.68 -20.03 17.67
CA LEU A 80 -8.97 -18.71 18.24
C LEU A 80 -7.79 -18.15 19.05
N ASP A 81 -7.08 -19.01 19.78
CA ASP A 81 -5.89 -18.63 20.54
C ASP A 81 -4.72 -18.27 19.59
N ALA A 82 -4.62 -18.92 18.42
CA ALA A 82 -3.69 -18.54 17.36
C ALA A 82 -4.07 -17.21 16.69
N GLU A 83 -5.36 -16.98 16.36
CA GLU A 83 -5.84 -15.67 15.90
C GLU A 83 -5.55 -14.57 16.93
N GLN A 84 -5.75 -14.85 18.23
CA GLN A 84 -5.48 -13.89 19.30
C GLN A 84 -3.99 -13.56 19.43
N ALA A 85 -3.10 -14.54 19.26
CA ALA A 85 -1.66 -14.30 19.23
C ALA A 85 -1.24 -13.42 18.04
N ILE A 86 -1.86 -13.59 16.86
CA ILE A 86 -1.61 -12.77 15.68
C ILE A 86 -2.08 -11.33 15.92
N LEU A 87 -3.30 -11.13 16.43
CA LEU A 87 -3.83 -9.79 16.73
C LEU A 87 -3.01 -9.09 17.83
N ALA A 88 -2.55 -9.81 18.85
CA ALA A 88 -1.68 -9.25 19.88
C ALA A 88 -0.32 -8.79 19.31
N ALA A 89 0.25 -9.54 18.37
CA ALA A 89 1.47 -9.15 17.67
C ALA A 89 1.26 -7.95 16.74
N GLU A 90 0.12 -7.88 16.04
CA GLU A 90 -0.27 -6.72 15.23
C GLU A 90 -0.45 -5.47 16.11
N ARG A 91 -1.12 -5.60 17.27
CA ARG A 91 -1.29 -4.50 18.23
C ARG A 91 0.05 -4.02 18.78
N ALA A 92 0.93 -4.93 19.21
CA ALA A 92 2.26 -4.57 19.71
C ALA A 92 3.11 -3.84 18.66
N ARG A 93 3.00 -4.23 17.38
CA ARG A 93 3.64 -3.54 16.25
C ARG A 93 3.09 -2.12 16.06
N LEU A 94 1.78 -1.91 16.19
CA LEU A 94 1.15 -0.58 16.10
C LEU A 94 1.45 0.29 17.33
N GLU A 95 1.51 -0.29 18.53
CA GLU A 95 1.95 0.41 19.75
C GLU A 95 3.41 0.90 19.61
N ALA A 96 4.29 0.06 19.05
CA ALA A 96 5.66 0.45 18.73
C ALA A 96 5.74 1.54 17.66
N SER A 97 4.87 1.52 16.62
CA SER A 97 4.85 2.57 15.60
C SER A 97 4.28 3.89 16.14
N VAL A 98 3.33 3.88 17.07
CA VAL A 98 2.91 5.08 17.84
C VAL A 98 4.11 5.69 18.59
N GLY A 99 4.92 4.86 19.25
CA GLY A 99 6.15 5.30 19.92
C GLY A 99 7.15 5.95 18.96
N ALA A 100 7.41 5.27 17.83
CA ALA A 100 8.32 5.76 16.78
C ALA A 100 7.84 7.10 16.19
N VAL A 101 6.61 7.16 15.64
CA VAL A 101 6.03 8.37 15.02
C VAL A 101 5.97 9.53 16.02
N ARG A 102 5.65 9.26 17.29
CA ARG A 102 5.70 10.30 18.33
C ARG A 102 7.11 10.83 18.52
N SER A 103 8.10 9.96 18.68
CA SER A 103 9.50 10.37 18.88
C SER A 103 10.04 11.16 17.70
N GLU A 104 9.81 10.69 16.47
CA GLU A 104 10.23 11.34 15.23
C GLU A 104 9.56 12.72 15.07
N THR A 105 8.23 12.79 15.26
CA THR A 105 7.50 14.06 15.14
C THR A 105 7.94 15.07 16.19
N THR A 106 8.23 14.61 17.42
CA THR A 106 8.74 15.49 18.50
C THR A 106 10.13 16.02 18.15
N MET A 107 11.05 15.16 17.71
CA MET A 107 12.39 15.58 17.24
C MET A 107 12.30 16.59 16.08
N GLN A 108 11.46 16.34 15.08
CA GLN A 108 11.26 17.26 13.95
C GLN A 108 10.68 18.62 14.36
N ILE A 109 9.84 18.66 15.41
CA ILE A 109 9.32 19.92 15.96
C ILE A 109 10.40 20.64 16.77
N ASP A 110 11.16 19.93 17.59
CA ASP A 110 12.25 20.48 18.41
C ASP A 110 13.40 21.04 17.54
N ASP A 111 13.76 20.33 16.47
CA ASP A 111 14.75 20.79 15.48
C ASP A 111 14.26 22.08 14.77
N LYS A 112 13.02 22.11 14.28
CA LYS A 112 12.44 23.32 13.66
C LYS A 112 12.27 24.47 14.64
N ALA A 113 11.96 24.17 15.90
CA ALA A 113 11.90 25.15 16.97
C ALA A 113 13.27 25.77 17.22
N ARG A 114 14.31 24.94 17.27
CA ARG A 114 15.71 25.36 17.40
C ARG A 114 16.19 26.18 16.20
N GLU A 115 15.97 25.72 14.97
CA GLU A 115 16.28 26.49 13.75
C GLU A 115 15.61 27.87 13.75
N ALA A 116 14.35 27.93 14.18
CA ALA A 116 13.61 29.18 14.29
C ALA A 116 14.14 30.09 15.42
N ASP A 117 14.53 29.54 16.57
CA ASP A 117 15.17 30.30 17.66
C ASP A 117 16.56 30.82 17.26
N GLU A 118 17.38 30.00 16.57
CA GLU A 118 18.67 30.42 16.01
C GLU A 118 18.49 31.51 14.94
N SER A 119 17.45 31.41 14.09
CA SER A 119 17.09 32.45 13.11
C SER A 119 16.66 33.77 13.77
N VAL A 120 15.85 33.71 14.84
CA VAL A 120 15.46 34.90 15.63
C VAL A 120 16.69 35.52 16.29
N ALA A 121 17.54 34.73 16.95
CA ALA A 121 18.74 35.21 17.61
C ALA A 121 19.71 35.89 16.64
N ALA A 122 19.94 35.32 15.46
CA ALA A 122 20.77 35.90 14.41
C ALA A 122 20.21 37.25 13.91
N ALA A 123 18.90 37.33 13.62
CA ALA A 123 18.26 38.55 13.18
C ALA A 123 18.28 39.65 14.25
N GLU A 124 18.09 39.30 15.52
CA GLU A 124 18.21 40.26 16.64
C GLU A 124 19.65 40.74 16.85
N MET A 125 20.65 39.87 16.70
CA MET A 125 22.05 40.28 16.75
C MET A 125 22.41 41.24 15.62
N ALA A 126 21.89 41.02 14.41
CA ALA A 126 22.05 41.95 13.28
C ALA A 126 21.39 43.32 13.56
N VAL A 127 20.19 43.35 14.16
CA VAL A 127 19.56 44.62 14.60
C VAL A 127 20.39 45.31 15.68
N ARG A 128 20.91 44.57 16.67
CA ARG A 128 21.75 45.12 17.74
C ARG A 128 23.05 45.73 17.20
N SER A 129 23.77 45.02 16.31
CA SER A 129 25.02 45.52 15.73
C SER A 129 24.80 46.72 14.81
N ALA A 130 23.75 46.71 13.99
CA ALA A 130 23.40 47.83 13.12
C ALA A 130 23.02 49.10 13.91
N ARG A 131 22.27 48.96 15.01
CA ARG A 131 21.98 50.08 15.93
C ARG A 131 23.24 50.63 16.58
N SER A 132 24.11 49.78 17.10
CA SER A 132 25.37 50.21 17.72
C SER A 132 26.29 50.93 16.72
N ASN A 133 26.45 50.41 15.50
CA ASN A 133 27.23 51.08 14.46
C ASN A 133 26.61 52.45 14.10
N ARG A 134 25.28 52.53 13.93
CA ARG A 134 24.56 53.80 13.71
C ARG A 134 24.83 54.81 14.83
N GLU A 135 24.78 54.38 16.08
CA GLU A 135 25.02 55.25 17.24
C GLU A 135 26.45 55.78 17.30
N VAL A 136 27.45 54.93 16.99
CA VAL A 136 28.86 55.33 16.86
C VAL A 136 29.04 56.36 15.75
N ARG A 137 28.56 56.07 14.52
CA ARG A 137 28.66 57.01 13.38
C ARG A 137 27.91 58.32 13.63
N ALA A 138 26.76 58.27 14.31
CA ALA A 138 26.04 59.48 14.71
C ALA A 138 26.79 60.29 15.78
N ALA A 139 27.54 59.66 16.68
CA ALA A 139 28.39 60.35 17.65
C ALA A 139 29.61 61.00 16.98
N GLU A 140 30.29 60.29 16.08
CA GLU A 140 31.38 60.81 15.25
C GLU A 140 30.90 62.01 14.41
N LEU A 141 29.73 61.89 13.76
CA LEU A 141 29.13 62.97 12.97
C LEU A 141 28.83 64.21 13.83
N ARG A 142 28.33 64.04 15.07
CA ARG A 142 28.11 65.16 16.00
C ARG A 142 29.42 65.85 16.38
N ALA A 143 30.47 65.09 16.71
CA ALA A 143 31.77 65.63 17.06
C ALA A 143 32.41 66.41 15.90
N ILE A 144 32.44 65.83 14.70
CA ILE A 144 32.97 66.48 13.49
C ILE A 144 32.12 67.69 13.07
N SER A 145 30.80 67.64 13.25
CA SER A 145 29.94 68.80 12.96
C SER A 145 30.23 69.96 13.92
N SER A 146 30.35 69.70 15.22
CA SER A 146 30.73 70.73 16.20
C SER A 146 32.09 71.36 15.86
N GLN A 147 33.09 70.55 15.49
CA GLN A 147 34.40 71.06 15.08
C GLN A 147 34.33 71.89 13.78
N PHE A 148 33.54 71.45 12.80
CA PHE A 148 33.30 72.21 11.57
C PHE A 148 32.64 73.56 11.86
N ASP A 149 31.62 73.59 12.72
CA ASP A 149 30.86 74.80 13.00
C ASP A 149 31.71 75.82 13.82
N THR A 150 32.54 75.35 14.75
CA THR A 150 33.55 76.21 15.43
C THR A 150 34.59 76.76 14.45
N LEU A 151 35.16 75.91 13.59
CA LEU A 151 36.18 76.35 12.62
C LEU A 151 35.58 77.29 11.55
N ALA A 152 34.32 77.10 11.17
CA ALA A 152 33.62 77.97 10.23
C ALA A 152 33.52 79.41 10.76
N GLY A 153 33.26 79.60 12.06
CA GLY A 153 33.29 80.91 12.71
C GLY A 153 34.67 81.56 12.64
N LEU A 154 35.72 80.82 13.02
CA LEU A 154 37.11 81.32 12.99
C LEU A 154 37.59 81.68 11.57
N VAL A 155 37.12 80.97 10.53
CA VAL A 155 37.39 81.31 9.13
C VAL A 155 36.64 82.57 8.69
N GLN A 156 35.41 82.82 9.18
CA GLN A 156 34.70 84.09 8.93
C GLN A 156 35.43 85.29 9.57
N GLU A 157 36.02 85.08 10.76
CA GLU A 157 36.85 86.07 11.46
C GLU A 157 38.28 86.20 10.88
N ARG A 158 38.61 85.45 9.81
CA ARG A 158 39.93 85.40 9.13
C ARG A 158 41.09 84.87 10.00
N MET A 159 40.81 84.10 11.04
CA MET A 159 41.82 83.57 11.97
C MET A 159 42.26 82.11 11.68
N ALA A 160 41.74 81.45 10.66
CA ALA A 160 42.08 80.07 10.28
C ALA A 160 42.13 79.85 8.75
N ASP A 161 42.83 78.81 8.29
CA ASP A 161 42.89 78.44 6.86
C ASP A 161 41.57 77.76 6.42
N ARG A 162 41.10 78.14 5.23
CA ARG A 162 39.89 77.58 4.60
C ARG A 162 40.07 76.12 4.18
N ARG A 163 41.30 75.67 3.91
CA ARG A 163 41.60 74.28 3.50
C ARG A 163 41.19 73.25 4.56
N ASP A 164 41.40 73.56 5.83
CA ASP A 164 41.06 72.67 6.95
C ASP A 164 39.54 72.55 7.13
N LEU A 165 38.81 73.65 6.89
CA LEU A 165 37.35 73.67 6.88
C LEU A 165 36.78 72.80 5.76
N ASP A 166 37.33 72.91 4.54
CA ASP A 166 36.90 72.07 3.41
C ASP A 166 37.20 70.57 3.68
N ALA A 167 38.33 70.25 4.30
CA ALA A 167 38.70 68.89 4.69
C ALA A 167 37.74 68.28 5.75
N LEU A 168 37.35 69.06 6.77
CA LEU A 168 36.31 68.65 7.73
C LEU A 168 34.93 68.54 7.04
N GLY A 169 34.64 69.40 6.06
CA GLY A 169 33.41 69.36 5.27
C GLY A 169 33.22 68.04 4.52
N VAL A 170 34.28 67.53 3.90
CA VAL A 170 34.29 66.21 3.23
C VAL A 170 34.04 65.08 4.24
N LYS A 171 34.73 65.08 5.39
CA LYS A 171 34.54 64.07 6.45
C LYS A 171 33.12 64.08 7.00
N ARG A 172 32.55 65.26 7.25
CA ARG A 172 31.16 65.45 7.70
C ARG A 172 30.16 64.90 6.67
N ALA A 173 30.38 65.16 5.38
CA ALA A 173 29.51 64.67 4.30
C ALA A 173 29.57 63.14 4.13
N ALA A 174 30.76 62.53 4.32
CA ALA A 174 30.92 61.08 4.31
C ALA A 174 30.17 60.40 5.48
N LEU A 175 30.46 60.82 6.73
CA LEU A 175 29.79 60.31 7.93
C LEU A 175 28.26 60.50 7.88
N ARG A 176 27.79 61.61 7.30
CA ARG A 176 26.36 61.84 7.09
C ARG A 176 25.73 60.78 6.18
N LYS A 177 26.36 60.44 5.05
CA LYS A 177 25.87 59.37 4.17
C LYS A 177 25.92 57.99 4.82
N GLU A 178 26.91 57.73 5.67
CA GLU A 178 26.98 56.47 6.44
C GLU A 178 25.85 56.37 7.47
N VAL A 179 25.50 57.47 8.15
CA VAL A 179 24.35 57.52 9.07
C VAL A 179 23.03 57.37 8.30
N GLU A 180 22.85 58.07 7.18
CA GLU A 180 21.65 57.96 6.31
C GLU A 180 21.48 56.52 5.76
N ALA A 181 22.59 55.85 5.39
CA ALA A 181 22.58 54.43 5.03
C ALA A 181 22.16 53.54 6.21
N ALA A 182 22.70 53.75 7.41
CA ALA A 182 22.32 53.01 8.60
C ALA A 182 20.86 53.26 9.03
N ASP A 183 20.35 54.47 8.85
CA ASP A 183 18.95 54.86 9.09
C ASP A 183 17.96 54.09 8.22
N SER A 184 18.33 53.76 6.97
CA SER A 184 17.51 52.93 6.09
C SER A 184 17.65 51.42 6.35
N LEU A 185 18.83 50.96 6.79
CA LEU A 185 19.12 49.55 7.05
C LEU A 185 18.48 49.02 8.35
N VAL A 186 18.50 49.80 9.44
CA VAL A 186 17.98 49.35 10.75
C VAL A 186 16.48 48.98 10.70
N PRO A 187 15.57 49.76 10.08
CA PRO A 187 14.16 49.39 9.93
C PRO A 187 13.93 48.09 9.14
N GLU A 188 14.76 47.84 8.12
CA GLU A 188 14.66 46.60 7.32
C GLU A 188 15.06 45.37 8.14
N LEU A 189 16.18 45.44 8.88
CA LEU A 189 16.58 44.37 9.79
C LEU A 189 15.55 44.15 10.92
N VAL A 190 14.88 45.20 11.39
CA VAL A 190 13.77 45.10 12.35
C VAL A 190 12.56 44.36 11.76
N ARG A 191 12.20 44.61 10.48
CA ARG A 191 11.17 43.84 9.78
C ARG A 191 11.55 42.36 9.65
N GLN A 192 12.80 42.07 9.30
CA GLN A 192 13.30 40.70 9.17
C GLN A 192 13.28 39.95 10.52
N ALA A 193 13.68 40.60 11.62
CA ALA A 193 13.57 40.05 12.97
C ALA A 193 12.10 39.82 13.40
N ALA A 194 11.19 40.74 13.07
CA ALA A 194 9.76 40.54 13.32
C ALA A 194 9.19 39.35 12.53
N ALA A 195 9.57 39.19 11.26
CA ALA A 195 9.18 38.04 10.44
C ALA A 195 9.76 36.71 10.97
N ALA A 196 10.98 36.70 11.49
CA ALA A 196 11.56 35.53 12.16
C ALA A 196 10.76 35.13 13.41
N ARG A 197 10.40 36.10 14.27
CA ARG A 197 9.55 35.83 15.45
C ARG A 197 8.16 35.33 15.08
N ALA A 198 7.55 35.89 14.01
CA ALA A 198 6.26 35.42 13.50
C ALA A 198 6.32 33.96 13.01
N ARG A 199 7.42 33.55 12.33
CA ARG A 199 7.64 32.15 11.97
C ARG A 199 7.80 31.24 13.19
N ARG A 200 8.55 31.67 14.21
CA ARG A 200 8.71 30.93 15.48
C ARG A 200 7.38 30.73 16.22
N ALA A 201 6.54 31.76 16.26
CA ALA A 201 5.21 31.72 16.88
C ALA A 201 4.17 30.92 16.06
N GLY A 202 4.38 30.76 14.75
CA GLY A 202 3.49 30.00 13.85
C GLY A 202 3.76 28.49 13.79
N LEU A 203 4.68 27.96 14.62
CA LEU A 203 4.93 26.52 14.66
C LEU A 203 3.72 25.76 15.27
N PRO A 204 3.21 24.70 14.62
CA PRO A 204 2.01 24.00 15.06
C PRO A 204 2.26 23.17 16.32
N THR A 205 1.51 23.46 17.40
CA THR A 205 1.53 22.69 18.66
C THR A 205 0.93 21.29 18.51
N ASP A 206 -0.05 21.15 17.62
CA ASP A 206 -0.92 19.97 17.55
C ASP A 206 -0.43 18.95 16.50
N ALA A 207 0.74 19.19 15.89
CA ALA A 207 1.26 18.37 14.80
C ALA A 207 1.49 16.90 15.21
N THR A 208 1.95 16.65 16.44
CA THR A 208 2.10 15.29 17.00
C THR A 208 0.75 14.58 17.15
N GLU A 209 -0.30 15.30 17.55
CA GLU A 209 -1.67 14.75 17.65
C GLU A 209 -2.22 14.39 16.27
N LEU A 210 -1.99 15.25 15.27
CA LEU A 210 -2.36 15.02 13.87
C LEU A 210 -1.63 13.82 13.25
N ALA A 211 -0.32 13.69 13.48
CA ALA A 211 0.51 12.61 12.94
C ALA A 211 0.14 11.24 13.54
N LEU A 212 -0.29 11.20 14.81
CA LEU A 212 -0.73 9.97 15.47
C LEU A 212 -2.17 9.55 15.13
N ARG A 213 -2.98 10.44 14.56
CA ARG A 213 -4.40 10.17 14.22
C ARG A 213 -4.62 8.93 13.34
N PRO A 214 -3.89 8.69 12.23
CA PRO A 214 -4.07 7.47 11.42
C PRO A 214 -3.71 6.20 12.21
N VAL A 215 -2.56 6.18 12.89
CA VAL A 215 -2.10 4.99 13.64
C VAL A 215 -3.05 4.64 14.79
N ARG A 216 -3.60 5.65 15.49
CA ARG A 216 -4.64 5.43 16.50
C ARG A 216 -5.95 4.88 15.91
N ALA A 217 -6.30 5.24 14.68
CA ALA A 217 -7.48 4.69 14.01
C ALA A 217 -7.28 3.20 13.67
N GLU A 218 -6.10 2.82 13.18
CA GLU A 218 -5.74 1.40 12.95
C GLU A 218 -5.74 0.59 14.26
N LEU A 219 -5.17 1.15 15.33
CA LEU A 219 -5.15 0.50 16.64
C LEU A 219 -6.56 0.30 17.22
N ALA A 220 -7.49 1.22 16.97
CA ALA A 220 -8.91 1.06 17.30
C ALA A 220 -9.60 -0.04 16.47
N VAL A 221 -9.22 -0.24 15.21
CA VAL A 221 -9.71 -1.36 14.39
C VAL A 221 -9.21 -2.70 14.92
N VAL A 222 -7.93 -2.79 15.30
CA VAL A 222 -7.38 -4.02 15.91
C VAL A 222 -8.05 -4.33 17.24
N ALA A 223 -8.26 -3.34 18.11
CA ALA A 223 -9.01 -3.50 19.37
C ALA A 223 -10.45 -4.01 19.13
N GLY A 224 -11.13 -3.51 18.09
CA GLY A 224 -12.45 -4.00 17.69
C GLY A 224 -12.45 -5.46 17.21
N ARG A 225 -11.37 -5.91 16.55
CA ARG A 225 -11.17 -7.32 16.16
C ARG A 225 -10.90 -8.21 17.38
N GLU A 226 -10.03 -7.79 18.29
CA GLU A 226 -9.78 -8.50 19.57
C GLU A 226 -11.09 -8.69 20.36
N GLN A 227 -11.94 -7.65 20.42
CA GLN A 227 -13.21 -7.72 21.13
C GLN A 227 -14.23 -8.64 20.46
N LEU A 228 -14.28 -8.69 19.11
CA LEU A 228 -15.10 -9.67 18.39
C LEU A 228 -14.60 -11.10 18.62
N LEU A 229 -13.29 -11.31 18.65
CA LEU A 229 -12.68 -12.62 18.92
C LEU A 229 -12.95 -13.08 20.35
N ALA A 230 -12.92 -12.18 21.34
CA ALA A 230 -13.29 -12.49 22.71
C ALA A 230 -14.74 -13.01 22.82
N VAL A 231 -15.70 -12.38 22.12
CA VAL A 231 -17.10 -12.85 22.08
C VAL A 231 -17.21 -14.25 21.45
N ARG A 232 -16.47 -14.54 20.38
CA ARG A 232 -16.39 -15.90 19.80
C ARG A 232 -15.79 -16.91 20.77
N ARG A 233 -14.78 -16.52 21.53
CA ARG A 233 -14.12 -17.35 22.55
C ARG A 233 -15.05 -17.65 23.72
N GLU A 234 -15.92 -16.72 24.14
CA GLU A 234 -16.98 -17.02 25.11
C GLU A 234 -18.01 -18.03 24.57
N GLN A 235 -18.32 -17.97 23.26
CA GLN A 235 -19.24 -18.91 22.60
C GLN A 235 -18.70 -20.34 22.44
N THR A 236 -17.41 -20.58 22.69
CA THR A 236 -16.83 -21.94 22.74
C THR A 236 -17.18 -22.72 24.02
N VAL A 237 -17.68 -22.04 25.06
CA VAL A 237 -18.04 -22.64 26.35
C VAL A 237 -19.54 -22.94 26.39
N LEU A 238 -19.91 -24.20 26.15
CA LEU A 238 -21.31 -24.61 26.18
C LEU A 238 -21.81 -24.77 27.62
N ARG A 239 -22.94 -24.13 27.92
CA ARG A 239 -23.55 -24.08 29.25
C ARG A 239 -24.97 -24.64 29.24
N ALA A 240 -25.38 -25.25 30.36
CA ALA A 240 -26.75 -25.71 30.55
C ALA A 240 -27.72 -24.51 30.62
N PRO A 241 -28.80 -24.47 29.81
CA PRO A 241 -29.74 -23.35 29.81
C PRO A 241 -30.76 -23.38 30.97
N ALA A 242 -30.94 -24.53 31.62
CA ALA A 242 -31.85 -24.74 32.74
C ALA A 242 -31.31 -25.85 33.68
N ASP A 243 -31.86 -25.93 34.89
CA ASP A 243 -31.63 -27.06 35.80
C ASP A 243 -32.28 -28.35 35.23
N GLY A 244 -31.56 -29.46 35.23
CA GLY A 244 -32.07 -30.71 34.68
C GLY A 244 -31.09 -31.88 34.75
N GLN A 245 -31.42 -32.97 34.05
CA GLN A 245 -30.61 -34.18 33.97
C GLN A 245 -30.18 -34.44 32.53
N VAL A 246 -28.91 -34.78 32.30
CA VAL A 246 -28.40 -35.11 30.96
C VAL A 246 -29.06 -36.41 30.49
N ALA A 247 -29.84 -36.35 29.41
CA ALA A 247 -30.54 -37.50 28.87
C ALA A 247 -29.66 -38.26 27.85
N GLU A 248 -29.17 -37.56 26.84
CA GLU A 248 -28.33 -38.13 25.78
C GLU A 248 -27.18 -37.19 25.42
N ILE A 249 -26.03 -37.77 25.06
CA ILE A 249 -24.84 -37.08 24.56
C ILE A 249 -24.66 -37.52 23.11
N HIS A 250 -24.78 -36.58 22.18
CA HIS A 250 -24.86 -36.82 20.74
C HIS A 250 -23.50 -36.72 20.04
N ALA A 251 -22.60 -35.87 20.56
CA ALA A 251 -21.24 -35.71 20.06
C ALA A 251 -20.21 -36.24 21.06
N ARG A 252 -19.05 -36.70 20.57
CA ARG A 252 -17.91 -37.15 21.39
C ARG A 252 -16.74 -36.18 21.28
N ALA A 253 -15.87 -36.17 22.29
CA ALA A 253 -14.58 -35.47 22.22
C ALA A 253 -13.82 -35.85 20.93
N GLY A 254 -13.28 -34.85 20.24
CA GLY A 254 -12.64 -34.97 18.93
C GLY A 254 -13.58 -34.86 17.72
N GLN A 255 -14.90 -34.93 17.87
CA GLN A 255 -15.87 -34.73 16.77
C GLN A 255 -16.21 -33.25 16.57
N VAL A 256 -16.64 -32.89 15.36
CA VAL A 256 -17.12 -31.52 15.04
C VAL A 256 -18.61 -31.43 15.31
N ALA A 257 -19.01 -30.44 16.10
CA ALA A 257 -20.40 -30.07 16.33
C ALA A 257 -20.68 -28.71 15.66
N GLY A 258 -21.88 -28.55 15.10
CA GLY A 258 -22.31 -27.33 14.43
C GLY A 258 -23.71 -26.90 14.89
N PRO A 259 -24.19 -25.72 14.49
CA PRO A 259 -25.50 -25.21 14.94
C PRO A 259 -26.67 -26.13 14.59
N ASP A 260 -26.56 -26.96 13.55
CA ASP A 260 -27.59 -27.93 13.16
C ASP A 260 -27.54 -29.26 13.95
N ALA A 261 -26.53 -29.47 14.81
CA ALA A 261 -26.29 -30.73 15.51
C ALA A 261 -26.04 -30.49 17.02
N PRO A 262 -26.94 -30.95 17.92
CA PRO A 262 -26.72 -30.81 19.36
C PRO A 262 -25.50 -31.59 19.82
N VAL A 263 -24.80 -31.09 20.84
CA VAL A 263 -23.74 -31.83 21.55
C VAL A 263 -24.37 -32.79 22.56
N LEU A 264 -25.42 -32.34 23.25
CA LEU A 264 -26.16 -33.10 24.27
C LEU A 264 -27.59 -32.56 24.45
N THR A 265 -28.48 -33.40 24.97
CA THR A 265 -29.85 -33.03 25.38
C THR A 265 -29.98 -33.12 26.89
N ILE A 266 -30.41 -32.03 27.52
CA ILE A 266 -30.77 -31.98 28.95
C ILE A 266 -32.29 -32.08 29.05
N VAL A 267 -32.80 -33.00 29.86
CA VAL A 267 -34.22 -33.05 30.21
C VAL A 267 -34.38 -32.34 31.56
N GLY A 268 -35.04 -31.19 31.54
CA GLY A 268 -35.25 -30.34 32.71
C GLY A 268 -36.73 -30.10 33.01
N ARG A 269 -36.98 -29.37 34.10
CA ARG A 269 -38.27 -28.72 34.31
C ARG A 269 -38.40 -27.56 33.32
N GLY A 270 -39.62 -27.33 32.82
CA GLY A 270 -39.92 -26.13 32.04
C GLY A 270 -39.82 -24.86 32.90
N PRO A 271 -39.88 -23.66 32.29
CA PRO A 271 -39.84 -22.38 33.00
C PRO A 271 -41.15 -22.03 33.76
N GLY A 272 -41.88 -23.04 34.23
CA GLY A 272 -43.05 -22.90 35.11
C GLY A 272 -42.88 -23.79 36.33
N GLU A 273 -43.40 -23.36 37.49
CA GLU A 273 -43.20 -24.06 38.78
C GLU A 273 -44.00 -25.37 38.92
N ASP A 274 -44.88 -25.68 37.96
CA ASP A 274 -45.76 -26.85 37.99
C ASP A 274 -45.22 -28.03 37.15
N ASP A 275 -45.07 -29.21 37.78
CA ASP A 275 -44.77 -30.47 37.09
C ASP A 275 -46.01 -30.95 36.27
N GLU A 276 -46.23 -30.37 35.08
CA GLU A 276 -47.38 -30.70 34.22
C GLU A 276 -47.34 -32.13 33.65
N ILE A 277 -48.44 -32.88 33.84
CA ILE A 277 -48.62 -34.24 33.29
C ILE A 277 -49.71 -34.22 32.23
N THR A 278 -49.34 -34.57 30.99
CA THR A 278 -50.29 -34.62 29.87
C THR A 278 -51.08 -35.93 29.93
N VAL A 279 -52.39 -35.84 30.16
CA VAL A 279 -53.30 -36.99 30.23
C VAL A 279 -54.08 -37.16 28.92
N CYS A 280 -53.93 -38.32 28.28
CA CYS A 280 -54.65 -38.65 27.05
C CYS A 280 -56.10 -39.10 27.36
N LEU A 281 -57.03 -38.16 27.37
CA LEU A 281 -58.46 -38.44 27.45
C LEU A 281 -59.01 -38.91 26.09
N ARG A 282 -59.95 -39.86 26.09
CA ARG A 282 -60.76 -40.16 24.90
C ARG A 282 -61.86 -39.11 24.76
N GLU A 283 -62.31 -38.88 23.52
CA GLU A 283 -63.30 -37.83 23.17
C GLU A 283 -64.55 -37.84 24.07
N HIS A 284 -65.14 -39.01 24.33
CA HIS A 284 -66.30 -39.17 25.22
C HIS A 284 -66.01 -38.89 26.71
N GLN A 285 -64.74 -38.91 27.14
CA GLN A 285 -64.29 -38.60 28.50
C GLN A 285 -63.98 -37.10 28.64
N ALA A 286 -63.53 -36.44 27.57
CA ALA A 286 -63.17 -35.02 27.59
C ALA A 286 -64.34 -34.09 27.99
N GLY A 287 -65.59 -34.45 27.62
CA GLY A 287 -66.78 -33.70 28.03
C GLY A 287 -67.22 -33.90 29.50
N GLN A 288 -66.54 -34.76 30.26
CA GLN A 288 -66.87 -35.07 31.66
C GLN A 288 -65.89 -34.42 32.66
N VAL A 289 -64.68 -34.05 32.22
CA VAL A 289 -63.62 -33.47 33.05
C VAL A 289 -63.70 -31.95 33.06
N ARG A 290 -63.46 -31.33 34.22
CA ARG A 290 -63.45 -29.85 34.38
C ARG A 290 -62.08 -29.33 34.80
N VAL A 291 -61.76 -28.11 34.38
CA VAL A 291 -60.58 -27.37 34.89
C VAL A 291 -60.78 -27.11 36.40
N GLY A 292 -59.76 -27.38 37.20
CA GLY A 292 -59.79 -27.34 38.67
C GLY A 292 -60.28 -28.63 39.36
N GLU A 293 -60.65 -29.66 38.61
CA GLU A 293 -61.08 -30.95 39.18
C GLU A 293 -59.90 -31.72 39.79
N ALA A 294 -60.12 -32.31 40.97
CA ALA A 294 -59.10 -33.06 41.69
C ALA A 294 -58.98 -34.50 41.16
N VAL A 295 -57.79 -34.90 40.74
CA VAL A 295 -57.49 -36.19 40.14
C VAL A 295 -56.40 -36.93 40.91
N ALA A 296 -56.55 -38.25 41.05
CA ALA A 296 -55.58 -39.10 41.74
C ALA A 296 -54.62 -39.76 40.73
N LEU A 297 -53.37 -39.32 40.70
CA LEU A 297 -52.33 -39.88 39.84
C LEU A 297 -51.74 -41.14 40.48
N ARG A 298 -51.59 -42.22 39.70
CA ARG A 298 -50.92 -43.46 40.12
C ARG A 298 -49.86 -43.85 39.07
N SER A 299 -48.66 -44.22 39.53
CA SER A 299 -47.59 -44.69 38.64
C SER A 299 -47.91 -46.07 38.06
N ARG A 300 -47.56 -46.30 36.79
CA ARG A 300 -47.89 -47.53 36.06
C ARG A 300 -46.74 -48.54 36.13
N GLY A 301 -46.80 -49.47 37.07
CA GLY A 301 -45.91 -50.66 37.10
C GLY A 301 -45.33 -51.04 38.47
N SER A 302 -45.60 -50.27 39.52
CA SER A 302 -45.27 -50.60 40.91
C SER A 302 -46.35 -50.01 41.83
N GLY A 303 -46.39 -50.44 43.11
CA GLY A 303 -47.42 -50.06 44.09
C GLY A 303 -47.35 -48.60 44.56
N GLY A 304 -47.30 -47.65 43.62
CA GLY A 304 -47.14 -46.22 43.87
C GLY A 304 -48.33 -45.63 44.61
N ARG A 305 -48.03 -44.89 45.68
CA ARG A 305 -48.99 -44.12 46.46
C ARG A 305 -49.69 -43.10 45.54
N ALA A 306 -51.01 -42.97 45.65
CA ALA A 306 -51.76 -42.03 44.84
C ALA A 306 -51.40 -40.58 45.22
N VAL A 307 -51.03 -39.78 44.23
CA VAL A 307 -50.70 -38.35 44.39
C VAL A 307 -51.92 -37.54 43.95
N ALA A 308 -52.37 -36.61 44.80
CA ALA A 308 -53.43 -35.68 44.44
C ALA A 308 -52.88 -34.59 43.51
N ALA A 309 -53.53 -34.40 42.37
CA ALA A 309 -53.25 -33.33 41.41
C ALA A 309 -54.58 -32.66 41.00
N HIS A 310 -54.50 -31.58 40.22
CA HIS A 310 -55.67 -30.87 39.72
C HIS A 310 -55.53 -30.61 38.21
N VAL A 311 -56.66 -30.56 37.50
CA VAL A 311 -56.66 -30.29 36.05
C VAL A 311 -56.39 -28.80 35.79
N THR A 312 -55.17 -28.44 35.38
CA THR A 312 -54.78 -27.05 35.08
C THR A 312 -55.36 -26.54 33.75
N ARG A 313 -55.38 -27.39 32.72
CA ARG A 313 -55.82 -27.02 31.37
C ARG A 313 -56.38 -28.24 30.61
N LEU A 314 -57.41 -28.02 29.81
CA LEU A 314 -57.88 -28.95 28.79
C LEU A 314 -57.40 -28.49 27.41
N GLY A 315 -56.95 -29.44 26.57
CA GLY A 315 -56.45 -29.15 25.23
C GLY A 315 -57.56 -28.56 24.33
N PRO A 316 -57.30 -27.46 23.59
CA PRO A 316 -58.34 -26.77 22.82
C PRO A 316 -58.73 -27.46 21.50
N GLN A 317 -58.07 -28.56 21.14
CA GLN A 317 -58.29 -29.29 19.89
C GLN A 317 -58.26 -30.80 20.13
N ILE A 318 -59.11 -31.54 19.41
CA ILE A 318 -59.08 -33.00 19.37
C ILE A 318 -57.97 -33.41 18.39
N ALA A 319 -56.96 -34.13 18.89
CA ALA A 319 -55.83 -34.62 18.11
C ALA A 319 -55.76 -36.15 18.12
N GLU A 320 -55.04 -36.75 17.15
CA GLU A 320 -54.78 -38.19 17.17
C GLU A 320 -54.04 -38.63 18.44
N LEU A 321 -54.40 -39.80 18.97
CA LEU A 321 -53.81 -40.32 20.20
C LEU A 321 -52.30 -40.58 20.03
N PRO A 322 -51.42 -39.92 20.83
CA PRO A 322 -49.98 -40.12 20.78
C PRO A 322 -49.60 -41.59 20.98
N GLN A 323 -48.56 -42.07 20.30
CA GLN A 323 -48.17 -43.49 20.33
C GLN A 323 -47.96 -44.02 21.76
N ARG A 324 -47.36 -43.21 22.65
CA ARG A 324 -47.11 -43.54 24.06
C ARG A 324 -48.41 -43.77 24.88
N CYS A 325 -49.54 -43.24 24.42
CA CYS A 325 -50.87 -43.42 25.02
C CYS A 325 -51.66 -44.59 24.42
N ARG A 326 -51.18 -45.24 23.35
CA ARG A 326 -51.87 -46.39 22.73
C ARG A 326 -51.71 -47.63 23.60
N ARG A 327 -52.77 -48.44 23.71
CA ARG A 327 -52.74 -49.73 24.43
C ARG A 327 -51.85 -50.80 23.76
N SER A 328 -51.54 -50.62 22.47
CA SER A 328 -50.58 -51.42 21.71
C SER A 328 -49.81 -50.47 20.78
N PRO A 329 -48.46 -50.43 20.81
CA PRO A 329 -47.68 -49.52 19.96
C PRO A 329 -47.82 -49.79 18.45
N ASP A 330 -47.90 -51.06 18.04
CA ASP A 330 -47.69 -51.48 16.65
C ASP A 330 -48.96 -51.62 15.80
N CYS A 331 -50.15 -51.45 16.39
CA CYS A 331 -51.41 -51.60 15.67
C CYS A 331 -51.72 -50.35 14.82
N ARG A 332 -51.23 -50.30 13.57
CA ARG A 332 -51.82 -49.46 12.52
C ARG A 332 -53.22 -49.96 12.16
N SER A 333 -54.25 -49.19 12.50
CA SER A 333 -55.61 -49.40 12.01
C SER A 333 -55.76 -48.89 10.57
N GLY A 334 -56.18 -49.75 9.65
CA GLY A 334 -56.51 -49.37 8.27
C GLY A 334 -55.52 -49.91 7.24
N ALA A 335 -55.89 -51.01 6.58
CA ALA A 335 -55.10 -51.59 5.50
C ALA A 335 -55.54 -51.07 4.13
N ALA A 336 -54.57 -50.79 3.26
CA ALA A 336 -54.71 -50.95 1.82
C ALA A 336 -53.42 -51.56 1.28
N ARG A 337 -53.48 -52.80 0.78
CA ARG A 337 -52.35 -53.47 0.13
C ARG A 337 -52.30 -53.04 -1.33
N SER A 338 -51.13 -52.64 -1.82
CA SER A 338 -50.76 -52.83 -3.23
C SER A 338 -49.26 -53.13 -3.33
N ARG A 339 -48.90 -54.01 -4.26
CA ARG A 339 -47.51 -54.39 -4.55
C ARG A 339 -46.86 -53.29 -5.40
N SER A 340 -45.59 -52.99 -5.14
CA SER A 340 -44.71 -52.27 -6.07
C SER A 340 -44.48 -53.10 -7.35
N PRO A 341 -44.26 -52.50 -8.53
CA PRO A 341 -42.94 -51.89 -8.78
C PRO A 341 -42.93 -50.57 -9.60
N SER A 342 -41.76 -49.91 -9.55
CA SER A 342 -41.14 -49.02 -10.55
C SER A 342 -41.73 -47.64 -10.96
N THR A 343 -40.85 -46.63 -10.85
CA THR A 343 -40.56 -45.52 -11.80
C THR A 343 -41.52 -44.34 -12.08
N SER A 344 -41.02 -43.15 -11.71
CA SER A 344 -40.89 -41.89 -12.51
C SER A 344 -42.08 -41.03 -13.02
N THR A 345 -41.97 -39.73 -12.69
CA THR A 345 -42.22 -38.50 -13.52
C THR A 345 -43.62 -37.90 -13.83
N ARG A 346 -43.73 -36.61 -13.42
CA ARG A 346 -44.25 -35.39 -14.14
C ARG A 346 -45.77 -35.12 -14.40
N ARG A 347 -46.21 -33.97 -13.82
CA ARG A 347 -46.94 -32.79 -14.39
C ARG A 347 -48.50 -32.66 -14.46
N CYS A 348 -48.94 -31.43 -14.09
CA CYS A 348 -50.11 -30.62 -14.54
C CYS A 348 -51.55 -31.02 -14.10
N CYS A 349 -52.42 -30.13 -13.57
CA CYS A 349 -52.98 -28.94 -14.25
C CYS A 349 -53.83 -27.97 -13.35
N ARG A 350 -54.12 -26.77 -13.88
CA ARG A 350 -55.19 -25.72 -13.62
C ARG A 350 -56.38 -26.02 -12.66
N ALA A 351 -57.12 -25.08 -12.04
CA ALA A 351 -57.15 -23.59 -11.89
C ALA A 351 -58.21 -23.18 -10.82
N ARG A 352 -58.20 -21.98 -10.19
CA ARG A 352 -59.04 -20.79 -10.55
C ARG A 352 -58.91 -19.63 -9.50
N ARG A 353 -58.97 -18.37 -9.99
CA ARG A 353 -59.61 -17.11 -9.48
C ARG A 353 -59.68 -16.86 -7.95
N SER A 354 -59.38 -15.66 -7.42
CA SER A 354 -59.84 -14.29 -7.81
C SER A 354 -58.79 -13.19 -7.52
N ARG A 355 -58.59 -12.17 -8.39
CA ARG A 355 -59.06 -10.75 -8.30
C ARG A 355 -58.81 -10.06 -6.93
N SER A 356 -58.30 -8.82 -6.84
CA SER A 356 -58.07 -7.76 -7.85
C SER A 356 -57.03 -6.70 -7.41
N ALA A 357 -56.41 -6.03 -8.40
CA ALA A 357 -56.13 -4.57 -8.56
C ALA A 357 -56.30 -3.67 -7.32
N SER A 358 -55.51 -2.60 -7.06
CA SER A 358 -54.80 -1.61 -7.89
C SER A 358 -54.03 -0.69 -6.90
N SER A 359 -53.22 0.33 -7.20
CA SER A 359 -52.96 1.14 -8.40
C SER A 359 -51.55 1.77 -8.30
N ALA A 360 -51.04 2.31 -9.41
CA ALA A 360 -49.77 3.04 -9.47
C ALA A 360 -49.97 4.57 -9.41
N ILE A 361 -48.87 5.32 -9.63
CA ILE A 361 -48.77 6.66 -10.28
C ILE A 361 -48.51 7.94 -9.42
N ARG A 362 -47.32 8.53 -9.67
CA ARG A 362 -46.91 9.96 -9.75
C ARG A 362 -46.43 10.79 -8.53
N ARG A 363 -45.12 11.11 -8.64
CA ARG A 363 -44.49 12.46 -8.84
C ARG A 363 -44.59 13.58 -7.78
N ARG A 364 -43.38 14.13 -7.53
CA ARG A 364 -43.00 15.57 -7.42
C ARG A 364 -43.33 16.36 -6.15
N ALA A 365 -42.25 16.63 -5.40
CA ALA A 365 -41.60 17.95 -5.28
C ALA A 365 -41.98 18.95 -4.14
N ARG A 366 -40.89 19.53 -3.59
CA ARG A 366 -40.68 20.90 -3.06
C ARG A 366 -41.10 21.28 -1.62
N ARG A 367 -40.05 21.72 -0.89
CA ARG A 367 -39.87 22.99 -0.13
C ARG A 367 -40.45 23.14 1.30
N GLY A 368 -39.60 23.75 2.13
CA GLY A 368 -39.92 24.52 3.36
C GLY A 368 -38.76 24.38 4.39
N ALA A 369 -37.82 25.34 4.52
CA ALA A 369 -37.90 26.59 5.32
C ALA A 369 -37.66 26.32 6.83
N ARG A 370 -36.94 27.09 7.66
CA ARG A 370 -36.13 28.38 7.67
C ARG A 370 -35.19 28.30 8.92
N GLY A 371 -34.23 29.17 9.25
CA GLY A 371 -33.62 30.43 8.73
C GLY A 371 -32.24 30.62 9.44
N GLY A 372 -31.29 31.47 9.01
CA GLY A 372 -31.20 32.94 9.13
C GLY A 372 -30.39 33.33 10.41
N ASP A 373 -29.48 34.30 10.52
CA ASP A 373 -28.85 35.35 9.68
C ASP A 373 -27.47 35.73 10.32
N GLY A 374 -26.50 36.51 9.78
CA GLY A 374 -26.31 37.15 8.46
C GLY A 374 -25.22 38.28 8.45
N ARG A 375 -24.82 38.73 7.23
CA ARG A 375 -24.12 40.02 6.86
C ARG A 375 -22.66 40.26 7.28
N ALA A 376 -21.79 41.01 6.57
CA ALA A 376 -21.79 41.74 5.27
C ALA A 376 -20.35 41.61 4.64
N GLY A 377 -19.96 41.93 3.37
CA GLY A 377 -20.48 42.80 2.30
C GLY A 377 -19.69 44.13 2.25
N ALA A 378 -19.09 44.64 1.15
CA ALA A 378 -19.00 44.30 -0.29
C ALA A 378 -17.75 45.02 -0.92
N GLY A 379 -17.31 44.91 -2.19
CA GLY A 379 -17.67 44.04 -3.33
C GLY A 379 -17.63 44.73 -4.72
N GLY A 380 -16.83 44.26 -5.70
CA GLY A 380 -16.89 44.65 -7.14
C GLY A 380 -15.57 45.17 -7.77
N ALA A 381 -15.34 45.12 -9.09
CA ALA A 381 -16.07 44.51 -10.22
C ALA A 381 -15.12 44.25 -11.41
N ALA A 382 -15.53 43.47 -12.41
CA ALA A 382 -14.73 43.12 -13.60
C ALA A 382 -15.05 44.00 -14.82
N GLY A 383 -14.08 44.15 -15.73
CA GLY A 383 -14.25 44.77 -17.05
C GLY A 383 -13.24 44.20 -18.05
N ARG A 384 -13.71 43.78 -19.22
CA ARG A 384 -12.93 43.20 -20.32
C ARG A 384 -13.22 44.04 -21.58
N CYS A 385 -12.19 44.36 -22.37
CA CYS A 385 -12.28 44.64 -23.82
C CYS A 385 -10.88 44.65 -24.43
N ASP A 386 -10.82 44.36 -25.74
CA ASP A 386 -9.68 44.61 -26.64
C ASP A 386 -9.36 46.14 -26.69
N ASP A 387 -8.19 46.61 -27.15
CA ASP A 387 -7.79 46.60 -28.56
C ASP A 387 -6.28 46.91 -28.76
N SER A 388 -5.92 47.09 -30.02
CA SER A 388 -4.60 47.03 -30.65
C SER A 388 -3.85 48.37 -30.78
N ALA A 389 -2.61 48.26 -31.31
CA ALA A 389 -1.86 49.23 -32.12
C ALA A 389 -0.60 49.93 -31.55
N ASP A 390 0.43 49.93 -32.41
CA ASP A 390 1.72 50.66 -32.41
C ASP A 390 1.51 52.19 -32.47
N PRO A 391 2.47 53.01 -31.99
CA PRO A 391 3.25 53.75 -33.00
C PRO A 391 4.75 54.00 -32.70
N ARG A 392 5.52 54.01 -33.80
CA ARG A 392 6.94 54.43 -33.89
C ARG A 392 7.15 55.96 -33.93
N ARG A 393 8.44 56.37 -33.81
CA ARG A 393 9.09 57.64 -34.26
C ARG A 393 8.81 58.90 -33.40
N ARG A 394 9.69 59.90 -33.23
CA ARG A 394 11.06 60.30 -33.70
C ARG A 394 11.82 60.88 -32.48
N ALA A 395 13.13 60.68 -32.28
CA ALA A 395 14.30 61.32 -32.92
C ALA A 395 14.45 62.84 -32.72
N GLY A 396 15.58 63.23 -32.11
CA GLY A 396 16.03 64.60 -31.83
C GLY A 396 17.42 64.60 -31.17
N GLU A 397 18.44 64.74 -32.01
CA GLU A 397 19.70 65.52 -31.89
C GLU A 397 20.11 66.16 -30.54
N ALA A 398 21.38 66.49 -30.23
CA ALA A 398 22.75 66.14 -30.67
C ALA A 398 23.69 67.22 -30.05
N GLY A 399 24.92 66.87 -29.67
CA GLY A 399 26.01 67.85 -29.46
C GLY A 399 26.56 67.99 -28.03
N GLY A 400 27.89 67.92 -27.90
CA GLY A 400 28.64 68.17 -26.65
C GLY A 400 29.77 67.16 -26.42
N ALA A 401 30.97 67.42 -26.94
CA ALA A 401 32.10 66.48 -26.92
C ALA A 401 33.24 66.90 -25.98
N MET A 402 33.93 65.90 -25.39
CA MET A 402 35.20 65.99 -24.64
C MET A 402 35.12 66.84 -23.34
N ILE A 403 35.87 66.60 -22.26
CA ILE A 403 37.26 66.13 -22.11
C ILE A 403 37.40 65.33 -20.79
N ARG A 404 38.09 64.17 -20.84
CA ARG A 404 39.05 63.60 -19.84
C ARG A 404 39.12 62.07 -19.94
N ALA A 405 39.96 61.59 -20.86
CA ALA A 405 40.46 60.22 -20.83
C ALA A 405 41.30 60.01 -19.54
N GLY A 406 41.09 58.90 -18.84
CA GLY A 406 41.79 58.58 -17.59
C GLY A 406 41.10 57.50 -16.74
N TRP A 407 39.78 57.33 -16.89
CA TRP A 407 38.98 56.37 -16.11
C TRP A 407 38.57 55.09 -16.88
N MET A 408 39.11 54.88 -18.08
CA MET A 408 38.59 53.88 -19.03
C MET A 408 39.09 52.44 -18.82
N VAL A 409 40.06 52.22 -17.92
CA VAL A 409 40.67 50.88 -17.67
C VAL A 409 40.00 50.14 -16.50
N VAL A 410 39.38 50.84 -15.55
CA VAL A 410 38.68 50.21 -14.41
C VAL A 410 37.21 49.90 -14.74
N ALA A 411 36.57 50.69 -15.60
CA ALA A 411 35.15 50.50 -15.95
C ALA A 411 34.89 49.32 -16.90
N THR A 412 35.89 48.85 -17.64
CA THR A 412 35.74 47.81 -18.68
C THR A 412 35.74 46.38 -18.14
N MET A 413 36.19 46.13 -16.89
CA MET A 413 36.06 44.80 -16.26
C MET A 413 34.68 44.55 -15.60
N SER A 414 33.84 45.59 -15.45
CA SER A 414 32.52 45.48 -14.81
C SER A 414 31.39 45.09 -15.77
N ILE A 415 31.70 44.78 -17.04
CA ILE A 415 30.73 44.34 -18.07
C ILE A 415 31.03 42.90 -18.50
N VAL A 416 31.25 42.01 -17.53
CA VAL A 416 30.93 40.60 -17.72
C VAL A 416 29.47 40.47 -17.33
N GLY A 417 28.58 40.42 -18.33
CA GLY A 417 27.14 40.36 -18.10
C GLY A 417 26.79 39.13 -17.27
N CYS A 418 26.16 39.37 -16.11
CA CYS A 418 25.46 38.31 -15.38
C CYS A 418 24.35 37.78 -16.28
N ALA A 419 24.60 36.70 -17.00
CA ALA A 419 23.56 35.93 -17.66
C ALA A 419 22.58 35.49 -16.57
N SER A 420 21.39 36.08 -16.58
CA SER A 420 20.35 35.78 -15.61
C SER A 420 20.00 34.30 -15.73
N ALA A 421 20.23 33.54 -14.65
CA ALA A 421 19.81 32.14 -14.61
C ALA A 421 18.31 32.06 -14.94
N PRO A 422 17.90 31.21 -15.89
CA PRO A 422 16.51 31.16 -16.31
C PRO A 422 15.63 30.81 -15.11
N ALA A 423 14.68 31.69 -14.80
CA ALA A 423 13.76 31.51 -13.69
C ALA A 423 13.03 30.16 -13.82
N VAL A 424 12.89 29.45 -12.70
CA VAL A 424 12.17 28.16 -12.65
C VAL A 424 10.68 28.45 -12.77
N SER A 425 10.18 28.50 -14.01
CA SER A 425 8.76 28.70 -14.32
C SER A 425 8.07 27.37 -14.71
N PRO A 426 6.77 27.21 -14.45
CA PRO A 426 5.98 26.09 -14.97
C PRO A 426 6.02 25.98 -16.50
N GLU A 427 6.19 27.10 -17.20
CA GLU A 427 6.29 27.15 -18.66
C GLU A 427 7.47 26.34 -19.20
N ARG A 428 8.59 26.28 -18.47
CA ARG A 428 9.74 25.45 -18.85
C ARG A 428 9.37 23.96 -18.89
N ALA A 429 8.60 23.48 -17.91
CA ALA A 429 8.14 22.09 -17.89
C ALA A 429 7.18 21.79 -19.05
N ILE A 430 6.31 22.75 -19.40
CA ILE A 430 5.39 22.64 -20.56
C ILE A 430 6.17 22.65 -21.88
N ALA A 431 7.19 23.49 -22.01
CA ALA A 431 8.06 23.55 -23.19
C ALA A 431 8.82 22.23 -23.38
N THR A 432 9.49 21.74 -22.34
CA THR A 432 10.18 20.43 -22.38
C THR A 432 9.21 19.28 -22.65
N TRP A 433 7.98 19.31 -22.13
CA TRP A 433 6.96 18.32 -22.48
C TRP A 433 6.59 18.37 -23.97
N ARG A 434 6.42 19.56 -24.56
CA ARG A 434 6.15 19.71 -26.00
C ARG A 434 7.34 19.25 -26.86
N GLU A 435 8.56 19.58 -26.49
CA GLU A 435 9.78 19.11 -27.18
C GLU A 435 9.87 17.58 -27.19
N MET A 436 9.59 16.94 -26.04
CA MET A 436 9.51 15.48 -25.93
C MET A 436 8.45 14.88 -26.87
N GLN A 437 7.27 15.50 -27.02
CA GLN A 437 6.21 15.02 -27.92
C GLN A 437 6.58 15.13 -29.42
N VAL A 438 7.45 16.07 -29.80
CA VAL A 438 7.88 16.25 -31.21
C VAL A 438 8.97 15.25 -31.61
N GLY A 439 9.70 14.68 -30.65
CA GLY A 439 10.34 13.38 -30.79
C GLY A 439 11.37 13.22 -31.91
N GLN A 440 12.44 14.02 -31.94
CA GLN A 440 13.66 13.60 -32.64
C GLN A 440 14.44 12.61 -31.76
N PRO A 441 14.74 11.39 -32.22
CA PRO A 441 15.53 10.43 -31.46
C PRO A 441 16.94 10.97 -31.22
N ARG A 442 17.48 10.77 -30.02
CA ARG A 442 18.79 11.34 -29.62
C ARG A 442 20.00 10.67 -30.30
N GLY A 443 19.79 9.56 -30.99
CA GLY A 443 20.82 8.83 -31.72
C GLY A 443 20.27 8.25 -33.03
N ALA A 444 21.18 7.72 -33.86
CA ALA A 444 20.81 7.00 -35.06
C ALA A 444 20.06 5.72 -34.71
N LEU A 445 18.75 5.69 -34.98
CA LEU A 445 17.96 4.47 -34.90
C LEU A 445 18.45 3.45 -35.94
N PRO A 446 18.35 2.13 -35.66
CA PRO A 446 18.52 1.12 -36.69
C PRO A 446 17.56 1.38 -37.85
N GLU A 447 18.05 1.22 -39.09
CA GLU A 447 17.27 1.50 -40.30
C GLU A 447 15.94 0.73 -40.32
N SER A 448 15.92 -0.50 -39.79
CA SER A 448 14.71 -1.32 -39.65
C SER A 448 13.70 -0.81 -38.61
N ALA A 449 14.13 -0.10 -37.56
CA ALA A 449 13.24 0.50 -36.56
C ALA A 449 12.73 1.87 -37.04
N ALA A 450 13.58 2.65 -37.72
CA ALA A 450 13.18 3.89 -38.37
C ALA A 450 12.17 3.64 -39.51
N ALA A 451 12.40 2.61 -40.33
CA ALA A 451 11.49 2.20 -41.40
C ALA A 451 10.11 1.75 -40.86
N ALA A 452 10.08 0.98 -39.77
CA ALA A 452 8.82 0.56 -39.17
C ALA A 452 7.99 1.75 -38.65
N LEU A 453 8.63 2.70 -37.96
CA LEU A 453 7.99 3.94 -37.51
C LEU A 453 7.50 4.83 -38.68
N ALA A 454 8.24 4.87 -39.79
CA ALA A 454 7.88 5.65 -40.97
C ALA A 454 6.77 4.98 -41.81
N GLY A 455 6.72 3.65 -41.84
CA GLY A 455 5.69 2.87 -42.55
C GLY A 455 4.39 2.68 -41.75
N GLY A 456 4.42 2.90 -40.43
CA GLY A 456 3.30 2.58 -39.52
C GLY A 456 3.21 1.10 -39.17
N ASP A 457 4.27 0.32 -39.44
CA ASP A 457 4.34 -1.10 -39.16
C ASP A 457 4.48 -1.38 -37.66
N ALA A 458 3.89 -2.50 -37.23
CA ALA A 458 3.86 -2.91 -35.84
C ALA A 458 5.23 -3.41 -35.35
N LEU A 459 5.78 -2.76 -34.31
CA LEU A 459 7.14 -2.98 -33.83
C LEU A 459 7.34 -4.37 -33.20
N THR A 460 8.50 -4.98 -33.48
CA THR A 460 8.98 -6.18 -32.79
C THR A 460 9.70 -5.84 -31.49
N VAL A 461 9.93 -6.85 -30.63
CA VAL A 461 10.60 -6.66 -29.32
C VAL A 461 12.00 -6.06 -29.43
N GLU A 462 12.80 -6.45 -30.42
CA GLU A 462 14.14 -5.89 -30.64
C GLU A 462 14.08 -4.45 -31.18
N GLN A 463 13.11 -4.14 -32.06
CA GLN A 463 12.91 -2.77 -32.55
C GLN A 463 12.45 -1.83 -31.42
N ALA A 464 11.53 -2.29 -30.58
CA ALA A 464 11.06 -1.53 -29.42
C ALA A 464 12.17 -1.35 -28.36
N TYR A 465 13.03 -2.35 -28.15
CA TYR A 465 14.22 -2.20 -27.31
C TYR A 465 15.22 -1.20 -27.88
N ALA A 466 15.49 -1.23 -29.19
CA ALA A 466 16.38 -0.25 -29.84
C ALA A 466 15.83 1.19 -29.76
N LEU A 467 14.50 1.35 -29.89
CA LEU A 467 13.83 2.64 -29.70
C LEU A 467 13.90 3.10 -28.23
N ALA A 468 13.73 2.17 -27.28
CA ALA A 468 13.88 2.45 -25.85
C ALA A 468 15.31 2.89 -25.49
N LEU A 469 16.35 2.28 -26.07
CA LEU A 469 17.74 2.72 -25.88
C LEU A 469 17.97 4.17 -26.33
N ALA A 470 17.32 4.60 -27.41
CA ALA A 470 17.47 5.97 -27.94
C ALA A 470 16.67 7.03 -27.19
N ASN A 471 15.50 6.67 -26.64
CA ASN A 471 14.50 7.63 -26.15
C ASN A 471 14.16 7.53 -24.65
N ASN A 472 14.59 6.47 -23.94
CA ASN A 472 14.27 6.31 -22.52
C ASN A 472 14.98 7.38 -21.66
N PRO A 473 14.23 8.21 -20.90
CA PRO A 473 14.82 9.30 -20.12
C PRO A 473 15.53 8.83 -18.84
N GLU A 474 15.16 7.68 -18.28
CA GLU A 474 15.81 7.09 -17.09
C GLU A 474 17.24 6.63 -17.45
N LEU A 475 17.40 5.94 -18.58
CA LEU A 475 18.69 5.53 -19.12
C LEU A 475 19.57 6.75 -19.46
N ALA A 476 19.02 7.75 -20.16
CA ALA A 476 19.76 8.95 -20.55
C ALA A 476 20.32 9.72 -19.34
N VAL A 477 19.67 9.67 -18.17
CA VAL A 477 20.19 10.25 -16.91
C VAL A 477 21.40 9.46 -16.39
N VAL A 478 21.42 8.14 -16.51
CA VAL A 478 22.56 7.31 -16.07
C VAL A 478 23.74 7.44 -17.03
N GLU A 479 23.48 7.49 -18.34
CA GLU A 479 24.51 7.72 -19.36
C GLU A 479 25.15 9.11 -19.20
N ALA A 480 24.36 10.16 -18.98
CA ALA A 480 24.88 11.50 -18.69
C ALA A 480 25.75 11.56 -17.42
N ARG A 481 25.49 10.71 -16.41
CA ARG A 481 26.39 10.57 -15.23
C ARG A 481 27.73 9.94 -15.61
N ALA A 482 27.73 8.97 -16.53
CA ALA A 482 28.95 8.36 -17.04
C ALA A 482 29.78 9.36 -17.88
N GLU A 483 29.12 10.24 -18.65
CA GLU A 483 29.77 11.36 -19.34
C GLU A 483 30.40 12.36 -18.35
N VAL A 484 29.66 12.79 -17.32
CA VAL A 484 30.18 13.69 -16.27
C VAL A 484 31.39 13.08 -15.57
N ALA A 485 31.31 11.82 -15.13
CA ALA A 485 32.43 11.13 -14.48
C ALA A 485 33.64 10.97 -15.42
N THR A 486 33.43 10.90 -16.73
CA THR A 486 34.51 10.88 -17.74
C THR A 486 35.15 12.26 -17.90
N ALA A 487 34.35 13.33 -17.91
CA ALA A 487 34.85 14.71 -17.92
C ALA A 487 35.66 15.05 -16.65
N GLU A 488 35.27 14.49 -15.49
CA GLU A 488 36.02 14.61 -14.23
C GLU A 488 37.45 14.05 -14.30
N ILE A 489 37.74 13.09 -15.19
CA ILE A 489 39.14 12.65 -15.45
C ILE A 489 39.98 13.81 -16.00
N GLY A 490 39.40 14.60 -16.91
CA GLY A 490 40.04 15.79 -17.47
C GLY A 490 40.23 16.88 -16.40
N ALA A 491 39.20 17.17 -15.62
CA ALA A 491 39.25 18.13 -14.51
C ALA A 491 40.29 17.72 -13.44
N ALA A 492 40.39 16.43 -13.09
CA ALA A 492 41.36 15.92 -12.13
C ALA A 492 42.83 16.04 -12.62
N ARG A 493 43.05 16.13 -13.94
CA ARG A 493 44.36 16.36 -14.57
C ARG A 493 44.67 17.83 -14.80
N GLN A 494 43.72 18.74 -14.59
CA GLN A 494 43.91 20.15 -14.89
C GLN A 494 44.95 20.77 -13.93
N LEU A 495 45.94 21.44 -14.51
CA LEU A 495 46.91 22.23 -13.75
C LEU A 495 46.25 23.50 -13.23
N GLN A 496 46.61 23.90 -12.01
CA GLN A 496 46.16 25.16 -11.44
C GLN A 496 46.79 26.33 -12.20
N ASN A 497 45.99 27.36 -12.50
CA ASN A 497 46.49 28.55 -13.20
C ASN A 497 47.48 29.34 -12.33
N PRO A 498 48.51 29.96 -12.93
CA PRO A 498 49.40 30.86 -12.22
C PRO A 498 48.63 32.11 -11.76
N THR A 499 49.03 32.66 -10.61
CA THR A 499 48.45 33.86 -10.02
C THR A 499 49.43 35.03 -10.13
N VAL A 500 48.96 36.16 -10.67
CA VAL A 500 49.70 37.43 -10.62
C VAL A 500 49.37 38.10 -9.30
N ARG A 501 50.38 38.33 -8.46
CA ARG A 501 50.25 38.97 -7.15
C ARG A 501 50.88 40.36 -7.20
N VAL A 502 50.08 41.38 -6.94
CA VAL A 502 50.57 42.71 -6.55
C VAL A 502 50.53 42.77 -5.02
N SER A 503 51.63 43.16 -4.40
CA SER A 503 51.81 43.16 -2.94
C SER A 503 52.75 44.28 -2.49
N ASN A 504 52.79 44.58 -1.20
CA ASN A 504 53.57 45.69 -0.63
C ASN A 504 53.31 47.04 -1.34
N VAL A 505 52.05 47.31 -1.72
CA VAL A 505 51.64 48.62 -2.27
C VAL A 505 51.61 49.62 -1.13
N GLY A 506 52.74 50.29 -0.92
CA GLY A 506 52.90 51.31 0.11
C GLY A 506 52.64 52.70 -0.44
N VAL A 507 51.86 53.48 0.31
CA VAL A 507 51.85 54.95 0.20
C VAL A 507 52.45 55.45 1.50
N ASP A 508 53.74 55.81 1.48
CA ASP A 508 54.43 56.35 2.67
C ASP A 508 53.99 57.80 2.88
N ASP A 509 53.25 58.05 3.97
CA ASP A 509 52.89 59.42 4.40
C ASP A 509 54.11 60.24 4.89
N SER A 510 55.26 59.59 5.09
CA SER A 510 56.49 60.24 5.59
C SER A 510 57.33 60.94 4.51
N LEU A 511 57.16 60.60 3.22
CA LEU A 511 57.83 61.25 2.08
C LEU A 511 56.91 61.25 0.84
N PRO A 512 56.32 62.40 0.45
CA PRO A 512 55.36 62.43 -0.64
C PRO A 512 55.98 62.03 -2.00
N GLY A 513 55.34 61.09 -2.69
CA GLY A 513 55.60 60.79 -4.10
C GLY A 513 56.36 59.48 -4.41
N ARG A 514 56.57 58.59 -3.44
CA ARG A 514 57.33 57.33 -3.65
C ARG A 514 56.46 56.08 -3.44
N ILE A 515 55.93 55.54 -4.54
CA ILE A 515 55.15 54.30 -4.54
C ILE A 515 56.08 53.10 -4.74
N GLY A 516 56.29 52.31 -3.69
CA GLY A 516 56.88 50.98 -3.81
C GLY A 516 55.80 49.92 -4.04
N PHE A 517 56.07 48.91 -4.86
CA PHE A 517 55.20 47.73 -5.00
C PHE A 517 55.98 46.50 -5.48
N ASN A 518 55.49 45.32 -5.15
CA ASN A 518 56.05 44.03 -5.55
C ASN A 518 55.08 43.32 -6.51
N LEU A 519 55.49 43.16 -7.76
CA LEU A 519 54.76 42.40 -8.77
C LEU A 519 55.39 41.02 -8.89
N GLY A 520 54.63 39.96 -8.64
CA GLY A 520 55.15 38.59 -8.78
C GLY A 520 54.19 37.64 -9.46
N LEU A 521 54.73 36.81 -10.34
CA LEU A 521 54.04 35.69 -10.97
C LEU A 521 54.30 34.43 -10.13
N ARG A 522 53.27 33.93 -9.46
CA ARG A 522 53.31 32.68 -8.70
C ARG A 522 52.69 31.56 -9.52
N ALA A 523 53.50 30.57 -9.87
CA ALA A 523 53.07 29.33 -10.50
C ALA A 523 52.94 28.22 -9.42
N PRO A 524 51.74 27.63 -9.22
CA PRO A 524 51.60 26.44 -8.39
C PRO A 524 52.32 25.26 -9.05
N ILE A 525 53.03 24.46 -8.27
CA ILE A 525 53.71 23.26 -8.77
C ILE A 525 52.76 22.07 -8.51
N PRO A 526 52.36 21.29 -9.54
CA PRO A 526 51.43 20.18 -9.36
C PRO A 526 51.97 19.17 -8.35
N ASP A 527 51.12 18.78 -7.39
CA ASP A 527 51.47 17.79 -6.38
C ASP A 527 51.54 16.37 -6.97
N PRO A 528 52.31 15.44 -6.37
CA PRO A 528 52.30 14.04 -6.80
C PRO A 528 50.92 13.38 -6.56
N GLY A 529 50.06 14.03 -5.75
CA GLY A 529 48.68 13.62 -5.50
C GLY A 529 47.76 13.79 -6.72
N ALA A 530 48.12 14.64 -7.69
CA ALA A 530 47.38 14.79 -8.95
C ALA A 530 47.20 13.46 -9.70
N CYS A 531 48.21 12.60 -9.74
CA CYS A 531 48.10 11.27 -10.33
C CYS A 531 47.08 10.40 -9.58
N ALA A 532 47.12 10.37 -8.25
CA ALA A 532 46.18 9.61 -7.43
C ALA A 532 44.73 10.13 -7.58
N ARG A 533 44.54 11.45 -7.72
CA ARG A 533 43.24 12.07 -8.02
C ARG A 533 42.74 11.68 -9.41
N ALA A 534 43.60 11.71 -10.43
CA ALA A 534 43.25 11.27 -11.79
C ALA A 534 42.96 9.76 -11.88
N ASP A 535 43.60 8.93 -11.06
CA ASP A 535 43.32 7.49 -10.98
C ASP A 535 42.03 7.18 -10.23
N ALA A 536 41.72 7.94 -9.18
CA ALA A 536 40.41 7.88 -8.53
C ALA A 536 39.28 8.27 -9.50
N ALA A 537 39.45 9.35 -10.27
CA ALA A 537 38.51 9.79 -11.30
C ALA A 537 38.35 8.74 -12.42
N ARG A 538 39.45 8.09 -12.86
CA ARG A 538 39.38 6.97 -13.83
C ARG A 538 38.55 5.79 -13.31
N HIS A 539 38.71 5.42 -12.04
CA HIS A 539 37.86 4.39 -11.44
C HIS A 539 36.40 4.86 -11.23
N ALA A 540 36.15 6.16 -10.98
CA ALA A 540 34.80 6.71 -10.93
C ALA A 540 34.08 6.62 -12.29
N ALA A 541 34.75 7.05 -13.38
CA ALA A 541 34.21 6.94 -14.73
C ALA A 541 33.91 5.50 -15.15
N ALA A 542 34.80 4.56 -14.82
CA ALA A 542 34.60 3.14 -15.08
C ALA A 542 33.43 2.54 -14.25
N GLY A 543 33.23 3.03 -13.01
CA GLY A 543 32.06 2.67 -12.20
C GLY A 543 30.76 3.17 -12.79
N ALA A 544 30.70 4.44 -13.19
CA ALA A 544 29.52 5.04 -13.81
C ALA A 544 29.16 4.38 -15.16
N HIS A 545 30.17 3.96 -15.95
CA HIS A 545 29.93 3.12 -17.14
C HIS A 545 29.33 1.75 -16.78
N GLY A 546 29.80 1.11 -15.71
CA GLY A 546 29.20 -0.13 -15.20
C GLY A 546 27.73 0.05 -14.78
N GLU A 547 27.41 1.16 -14.10
CA GLU A 547 26.04 1.51 -13.72
C GLU A 547 25.15 1.80 -14.96
N ALA A 548 25.69 2.40 -16.03
CA ALA A 548 24.97 2.60 -17.30
C ALA A 548 24.68 1.27 -18.03
N GLU A 549 25.64 0.36 -18.12
CA GLU A 549 25.43 -0.98 -18.71
C GLU A 549 24.44 -1.82 -17.89
N ALA A 550 24.46 -1.71 -16.55
CA ALA A 550 23.45 -2.31 -15.68
C ALA A 550 22.04 -1.76 -15.99
N ALA A 551 21.90 -0.43 -16.19
CA ALA A 551 20.64 0.18 -16.57
C ALA A 551 20.15 -0.29 -17.96
N ARG A 552 21.05 -0.45 -18.94
CA ARG A 552 20.74 -1.03 -20.27
C ARG A 552 20.22 -2.47 -20.17
N ARG A 553 20.85 -3.31 -19.34
CA ARG A 553 20.43 -4.68 -19.05
C ARG A 553 19.02 -4.72 -18.42
N GLN A 554 18.78 -3.89 -17.40
CA GLN A 554 17.48 -3.79 -16.75
C GLN A 554 16.39 -3.28 -17.69
N LEU A 555 16.70 -2.32 -18.56
CA LEU A 555 15.78 -1.82 -19.59
C LEU A 555 15.41 -2.93 -20.59
N ARG A 556 16.37 -3.75 -21.04
CA ARG A 556 16.09 -4.93 -21.90
C ARG A 556 15.11 -5.87 -21.21
N ALA A 557 15.41 -6.30 -19.98
CA ALA A 557 14.53 -7.20 -19.22
C ALA A 557 13.12 -6.60 -18.98
N LYS A 558 13.01 -5.28 -18.79
CA LYS A 558 11.72 -4.57 -18.64
C LYS A 558 10.90 -4.58 -19.92
N VAL A 559 11.51 -4.27 -21.07
CA VAL A 559 10.84 -4.31 -22.38
C VAL A 559 10.37 -5.73 -22.71
N TYR A 560 11.22 -6.74 -22.51
CA TYR A 560 10.90 -8.13 -22.82
C TYR A 560 9.75 -8.67 -21.98
N ARG A 561 9.69 -8.36 -20.67
CA ARG A 561 8.57 -8.73 -19.80
C ARG A 561 7.26 -8.06 -20.20
N LEU A 562 7.30 -6.80 -20.63
CA LEU A 562 6.11 -6.11 -21.14
C LEU A 562 5.60 -6.76 -22.45
N PHE A 563 6.49 -7.13 -23.37
CA PHE A 563 6.12 -7.88 -24.57
C PHE A 563 5.51 -9.25 -24.27
N ALA A 564 6.14 -10.03 -23.38
CA ALA A 564 5.60 -11.33 -22.93
C ALA A 564 4.22 -11.17 -22.26
N ARG A 565 4.01 -10.09 -21.48
CA ARG A 565 2.73 -9.78 -20.84
C ARG A 565 1.65 -9.38 -21.85
N LEU A 566 2.02 -8.64 -22.90
CA LEU A 566 1.11 -8.35 -24.02
C LEU A 566 0.75 -9.62 -24.78
N ALA A 567 1.70 -10.53 -25.02
CA ALA A 567 1.43 -11.84 -25.65
C ALA A 567 0.43 -12.67 -24.84
N TRP A 568 0.63 -12.72 -23.52
CA TRP A 568 -0.29 -13.38 -22.60
C TRP A 568 -1.69 -12.74 -22.59
N LEU A 569 -1.79 -11.42 -22.41
CA LEU A 569 -3.08 -10.72 -22.38
C LEU A 569 -3.84 -10.83 -23.70
N THR A 570 -3.15 -10.83 -24.85
CA THR A 570 -3.77 -11.06 -26.16
C THR A 570 -4.31 -12.48 -26.28
N ALA A 571 -3.54 -13.50 -25.88
CA ALA A 571 -3.99 -14.89 -25.89
C ALA A 571 -5.17 -15.15 -24.91
N ASP A 572 -5.13 -14.55 -23.72
CA ASP A 572 -6.22 -14.64 -22.73
C ASP A 572 -7.49 -13.94 -23.23
N LEU A 573 -7.35 -12.77 -23.87
CA LEU A 573 -8.45 -12.05 -24.53
C LEU A 573 -9.08 -12.87 -25.67
N GLU A 574 -8.28 -13.56 -26.48
CA GLU A 574 -8.78 -14.47 -27.50
C GLU A 574 -9.56 -15.64 -26.90
N GLU A 575 -9.03 -16.31 -25.87
CA GLU A 575 -9.69 -17.48 -25.27
C GLU A 575 -11.00 -17.11 -24.56
N VAL A 576 -11.03 -16.00 -23.83
CA VAL A 576 -12.28 -15.48 -23.24
C VAL A 576 -13.25 -14.98 -24.32
N SER A 577 -12.77 -14.42 -25.44
CA SER A 577 -13.64 -14.04 -26.57
C SER A 577 -14.30 -15.27 -27.22
N ARG A 578 -13.57 -16.38 -27.36
CA ARG A 578 -14.13 -17.67 -27.81
C ARG A 578 -15.21 -18.17 -26.84
N ALA A 579 -14.98 -18.04 -25.54
CA ALA A 579 -15.96 -18.40 -24.50
C ALA A 579 -17.26 -17.57 -24.60
N VAL A 580 -17.17 -16.26 -24.87
CA VAL A 580 -18.35 -15.42 -25.10
C VAL A 580 -19.18 -15.91 -26.30
N SER A 581 -18.53 -16.22 -27.43
CA SER A 581 -19.22 -16.75 -28.62
C SER A 581 -19.88 -18.11 -28.36
N LEU A 582 -19.26 -18.96 -27.54
CA LEU A 582 -19.85 -20.23 -27.12
C LEU A 582 -21.10 -20.01 -26.24
N CYS A 583 -21.02 -19.13 -25.24
CA CYS A 583 -22.17 -18.76 -24.40
C CYS A 583 -23.31 -18.16 -25.23
N GLU A 584 -23.02 -17.34 -26.23
CA GLU A 584 -24.01 -16.81 -27.18
C GLU A 584 -24.70 -17.91 -28.01
N GLU A 585 -23.97 -18.95 -28.42
CA GLU A 585 -24.57 -20.09 -29.12
C GLU A 585 -25.46 -20.91 -28.18
N ARG A 586 -24.97 -21.27 -26.99
CA ARG A 586 -25.74 -22.06 -26.01
C ARG A 586 -26.98 -21.32 -25.52
N GLN A 587 -26.92 -20.01 -25.32
CA GLN A 587 -28.10 -19.20 -25.00
C GLN A 587 -29.14 -19.25 -26.14
N ARG A 588 -28.73 -19.12 -27.42
CA ARG A 588 -29.65 -19.24 -28.57
C ARG A 588 -30.30 -20.63 -28.66
N GLN A 589 -29.53 -21.69 -28.45
CA GLN A 589 -30.04 -23.07 -28.37
C GLN A 589 -31.07 -23.22 -27.23
N LEU A 590 -30.77 -22.67 -26.05
CA LEU A 590 -31.63 -22.75 -24.86
C LEU A 590 -32.91 -21.92 -25.01
N GLN A 591 -32.83 -20.73 -25.59
CA GLN A 591 -33.99 -19.88 -25.91
C GLN A 591 -34.99 -20.60 -26.83
N ALA A 592 -34.50 -21.35 -27.82
CA ALA A 592 -35.33 -22.19 -28.68
C ALA A 592 -35.99 -23.37 -27.93
N ARG A 593 -35.33 -23.93 -26.90
CA ARG A 593 -35.91 -24.98 -26.02
C ARG A 593 -36.96 -24.40 -25.06
N VAL A 594 -36.77 -23.18 -24.55
CA VAL A 594 -37.76 -22.46 -23.72
C VAL A 594 -39.01 -22.09 -24.54
N ALA A 595 -38.84 -21.61 -25.79
CA ALA A 595 -39.96 -21.32 -26.69
C ALA A 595 -40.84 -22.55 -27.00
N ARG A 596 -40.29 -23.76 -26.89
CA ARG A 596 -41.00 -25.04 -27.01
C ARG A 596 -41.51 -25.60 -25.66
N ALA A 597 -41.36 -24.84 -24.57
CA ALA A 597 -41.65 -25.24 -23.18
C ALA A 597 -40.93 -26.52 -22.69
N VAL A 598 -39.77 -26.84 -23.29
CA VAL A 598 -38.93 -28.00 -22.97
C VAL A 598 -37.91 -27.66 -21.87
N ALA A 599 -37.41 -26.43 -21.85
CA ALA A 599 -36.48 -25.89 -20.84
C ALA A 599 -37.18 -24.85 -19.92
N THR A 600 -36.49 -24.42 -18.86
CA THR A 600 -36.99 -23.42 -17.90
C THR A 600 -36.48 -22.01 -18.22
N GLU A 601 -37.26 -20.98 -17.87
CA GLU A 601 -36.81 -19.59 -17.95
C GLU A 601 -35.62 -19.31 -17.02
N VAL A 602 -35.52 -20.03 -15.90
CA VAL A 602 -34.38 -19.95 -14.97
C VAL A 602 -33.09 -20.39 -15.64
N ALA A 603 -33.10 -21.49 -16.42
CA ALA A 603 -31.93 -21.94 -17.16
C ALA A 603 -31.48 -20.90 -18.21
N LEU A 604 -32.43 -20.25 -18.90
CA LEU A 604 -32.14 -19.18 -19.85
C LEU A 604 -31.51 -17.96 -19.15
N ALA A 605 -32.04 -17.56 -17.99
CA ALA A 605 -31.47 -16.47 -17.19
C ALA A 605 -30.04 -16.79 -16.70
N MET A 606 -29.75 -18.04 -16.33
CA MET A 606 -28.39 -18.45 -15.95
C MET A 606 -27.42 -18.43 -17.14
N ALA A 607 -27.85 -18.84 -18.34
CA ALA A 607 -27.04 -18.70 -19.54
C ALA A 607 -26.80 -17.22 -19.93
N GLU A 608 -27.77 -16.34 -19.68
CA GLU A 608 -27.62 -14.88 -19.85
C GLU A 608 -26.61 -14.27 -18.87
N VAL A 609 -26.62 -14.70 -17.61
CA VAL A 609 -25.62 -14.30 -16.61
C VAL A 609 -24.22 -14.77 -17.03
N ALA A 610 -24.04 -16.05 -17.36
CA ALA A 610 -22.74 -16.59 -17.79
C ALA A 610 -22.17 -15.86 -19.03
N ARG A 611 -23.03 -15.47 -19.99
CA ARG A 611 -22.61 -14.62 -21.12
C ARG A 611 -22.21 -13.21 -20.67
N ALA A 612 -22.98 -12.60 -19.77
CA ALA A 612 -22.71 -11.25 -19.28
C ALA A 612 -21.39 -11.17 -18.48
N GLU A 613 -21.08 -12.20 -17.70
CA GLU A 613 -19.82 -12.37 -16.96
C GLU A 613 -18.63 -12.54 -17.90
N ALA A 614 -18.70 -13.47 -18.86
CA ALA A 614 -17.64 -13.65 -19.86
C ALA A 614 -17.41 -12.36 -20.69
N ALA A 615 -18.47 -11.62 -21.04
CA ALA A 615 -18.36 -10.35 -21.73
C ALA A 615 -17.79 -9.22 -20.85
N ASP A 616 -17.87 -9.34 -19.51
CA ASP A 616 -17.22 -8.43 -18.57
C ASP A 616 -15.71 -8.69 -18.46
N GLU A 617 -15.31 -9.96 -18.43
CA GLU A 617 -13.90 -10.36 -18.49
C GLU A 617 -13.22 -9.83 -19.78
N VAL A 618 -13.90 -9.89 -20.93
CA VAL A 618 -13.40 -9.25 -22.18
C VAL A 618 -13.16 -7.74 -22.01
N ARG A 619 -14.02 -7.03 -21.27
CA ARG A 619 -13.84 -5.58 -21.00
C ARG A 619 -12.66 -5.32 -20.09
N LYS A 620 -12.49 -6.12 -19.03
CA LYS A 620 -11.34 -6.03 -18.10
C LYS A 620 -10.02 -6.30 -18.81
N LEU A 621 -9.94 -7.37 -19.62
CA LEU A 621 -8.73 -7.71 -20.37
C LEU A 621 -8.34 -6.64 -21.38
N ARG A 622 -9.30 -6.03 -22.08
CA ARG A 622 -9.01 -4.87 -22.97
C ARG A 622 -8.49 -3.65 -22.20
N ALA A 623 -8.99 -3.40 -20.99
CA ALA A 623 -8.52 -2.29 -20.16
C ALA A 623 -7.09 -2.54 -19.63
N GLU A 624 -6.77 -3.77 -19.20
CA GLU A 624 -5.41 -4.15 -18.80
C GLU A 624 -4.44 -4.17 -19.99
N LEU A 625 -4.86 -4.61 -21.18
CA LEU A 625 -4.04 -4.56 -22.39
C LEU A 625 -3.67 -3.11 -22.75
N ALA A 626 -4.64 -2.20 -22.82
CA ALA A 626 -4.38 -0.77 -23.07
C ALA A 626 -3.49 -0.11 -21.99
N ARG A 627 -3.59 -0.59 -20.73
CA ARG A 627 -2.71 -0.16 -19.63
C ARG A 627 -1.27 -0.62 -19.82
N VAL A 628 -1.04 -1.87 -20.25
CA VAL A 628 0.30 -2.41 -20.51
C VAL A 628 0.92 -1.78 -21.77
N GLU A 629 0.12 -1.49 -22.81
CA GLU A 629 0.55 -0.71 -23.97
C GLU A 629 1.00 0.70 -23.58
N ALA A 630 0.22 1.40 -22.74
CA ALA A 630 0.60 2.71 -22.22
C ALA A 630 1.86 2.67 -21.34
N GLU A 631 2.06 1.59 -20.57
CA GLU A 631 3.30 1.37 -19.83
C GLU A 631 4.50 1.13 -20.76
N LEU A 632 4.33 0.34 -21.82
CA LEU A 632 5.38 0.11 -22.82
C LEU A 632 5.74 1.42 -23.54
N ALA A 633 4.76 2.23 -23.95
CA ALA A 633 5.00 3.56 -24.51
C ALA A 633 5.80 4.45 -23.55
N ARG A 634 5.49 4.44 -22.26
CA ARG A 634 6.26 5.16 -21.23
C ARG A 634 7.71 4.65 -21.08
N VAL A 635 7.94 3.35 -21.23
CA VAL A 635 9.28 2.72 -21.11
C VAL A 635 10.12 2.93 -22.37
N VAL A 636 9.51 2.85 -23.55
CA VAL A 636 10.16 3.21 -24.83
C VAL A 636 10.52 4.69 -24.85
N GLY A 637 9.73 5.53 -24.19
CA GLY A 637 9.97 6.95 -24.04
C GLY A 637 9.12 7.79 -25.00
N PRO A 638 9.18 9.13 -24.87
CA PRO A 638 8.36 10.02 -25.68
C PRO A 638 8.78 10.00 -27.16
N GLY A 639 7.81 10.07 -28.05
CA GLY A 639 8.00 9.96 -29.49
C GLY A 639 6.68 9.78 -30.24
N PRO A 640 6.71 9.50 -31.55
CA PRO A 640 5.51 9.21 -32.33
C PRO A 640 4.78 7.96 -31.80
N ALA A 641 3.45 7.95 -31.93
CA ALA A 641 2.64 6.79 -31.58
C ALA A 641 3.03 5.58 -32.44
N PHE A 642 3.28 4.44 -31.80
CA PHE A 642 3.64 3.18 -32.44
C PHE A 642 2.61 2.10 -32.12
N SER A 643 2.48 1.12 -33.02
CA SER A 643 1.77 -0.13 -32.75
C SER A 643 2.77 -1.25 -32.46
N VAL A 644 2.31 -2.33 -31.82
CA VAL A 644 3.18 -3.44 -31.38
C VAL A 644 2.75 -4.73 -32.04
N ARG A 645 3.71 -5.45 -32.64
CA ARG A 645 3.45 -6.79 -33.18
C ARG A 645 3.63 -7.81 -32.06
N VAL A 646 2.50 -8.16 -31.46
CA VAL A 646 2.42 -9.21 -30.44
C VAL A 646 2.26 -10.56 -31.14
N ASP A 647 3.20 -11.47 -30.90
CA ASP A 647 3.14 -12.85 -31.42
C ASP A 647 3.04 -13.82 -30.24
N GLN A 648 2.03 -14.70 -30.27
CA GLN A 648 1.79 -15.68 -29.20
C GLN A 648 2.94 -16.71 -29.10
N ALA A 649 3.68 -16.95 -30.19
CA ALA A 649 4.87 -17.80 -30.20
C ALA A 649 6.01 -17.28 -29.27
N GLN A 650 5.94 -16.04 -28.78
CA GLN A 650 6.89 -15.52 -27.78
C GLN A 650 6.74 -16.17 -26.39
N LEU A 651 5.63 -16.88 -26.15
CA LEU A 651 5.38 -17.69 -24.95
C LEU A 651 5.84 -19.15 -25.11
N ASP A 652 6.22 -19.56 -26.32
CA ASP A 652 6.81 -20.86 -26.61
C ASP A 652 8.32 -20.78 -26.44
N ILE A 653 8.86 -21.77 -25.74
CA ILE A 653 10.26 -21.80 -25.33
C ILE A 653 10.69 -23.26 -25.34
N ASP A 654 11.79 -23.54 -26.04
CA ASP A 654 12.43 -24.84 -26.07
C ASP A 654 13.00 -25.19 -24.68
N ALA A 655 13.16 -26.49 -24.39
CA ALA A 655 13.74 -26.93 -23.12
C ALA A 655 15.20 -26.49 -22.98
N LEU A 656 15.53 -25.71 -21.94
CA LEU A 656 16.90 -25.27 -21.66
C LEU A 656 17.60 -26.21 -20.66
N VAL A 657 18.88 -26.47 -20.91
CA VAL A 657 19.77 -27.14 -19.95
C VAL A 657 20.37 -26.08 -19.02
N LEU A 658 19.96 -26.09 -17.75
CA LEU A 658 20.43 -25.13 -16.74
C LEU A 658 21.50 -25.78 -15.85
N ASP A 659 22.77 -25.39 -16.03
CA ASP A 659 23.88 -25.72 -15.12
C ASP A 659 24.12 -24.55 -14.14
N PRO A 660 23.82 -24.68 -12.84
CA PRO A 660 24.00 -23.61 -11.87
C PRO A 660 25.44 -23.11 -11.74
N ALA A 661 26.43 -23.99 -11.91
CA ALA A 661 27.84 -23.62 -11.75
C ALA A 661 28.30 -22.76 -12.93
N ALA A 662 28.04 -23.20 -14.17
CA ALA A 662 28.37 -22.44 -15.37
C ALA A 662 27.63 -21.09 -15.45
N LEU A 663 26.34 -21.06 -15.10
CA LEU A 663 25.54 -19.84 -15.12
C LEU A 663 25.99 -18.82 -14.05
N THR A 664 26.36 -19.29 -12.86
CA THR A 664 26.94 -18.43 -11.81
C THR A 664 28.31 -17.88 -12.21
N GLU A 665 29.19 -18.70 -12.79
CA GLU A 665 30.48 -18.21 -13.28
C GLU A 665 30.32 -17.22 -14.44
N GLN A 666 29.37 -17.45 -15.35
CA GLN A 666 29.02 -16.51 -16.41
C GLN A 666 28.54 -15.17 -15.83
N ALA A 667 27.63 -15.20 -14.84
CA ALA A 667 27.10 -14.00 -14.18
C ALA A 667 28.21 -13.15 -13.54
N LEU A 668 29.16 -13.78 -12.84
CA LEU A 668 30.28 -13.09 -12.19
C LEU A 668 31.28 -12.49 -13.20
N ARG A 669 31.33 -12.98 -14.44
CA ARG A 669 32.17 -12.42 -15.52
C ARG A 669 31.45 -11.31 -16.31
N SER A 670 30.14 -11.45 -16.51
CA SER A 670 29.32 -10.57 -17.36
C SER A 670 28.79 -9.33 -16.64
N ARG A 671 28.36 -9.44 -15.38
CA ARG A 671 27.55 -8.42 -14.70
C ARG A 671 28.25 -7.07 -14.56
N PRO A 672 27.66 -5.98 -15.11
CA PRO A 672 28.18 -4.63 -14.94
C PRO A 672 28.13 -4.11 -13.49
N GLU A 673 27.18 -4.60 -12.68
CA GLU A 673 26.99 -4.20 -11.28
C GLU A 673 28.23 -4.54 -10.43
N LEU A 674 28.77 -5.76 -10.60
CA LEU A 674 29.99 -6.20 -9.93
C LEU A 674 31.19 -5.33 -10.33
N ARG A 675 31.29 -4.96 -11.61
CA ARG A 675 32.34 -4.05 -12.10
C ARG A 675 32.22 -2.66 -11.44
N ALA A 676 31.00 -2.15 -11.26
CA ALA A 676 30.76 -0.89 -10.55
C ALA A 676 31.12 -0.95 -9.06
N VAL A 677 30.93 -2.09 -8.38
CA VAL A 677 31.39 -2.28 -6.99
C VAL A 677 32.92 -2.42 -6.93
N GLN A 678 33.53 -3.18 -7.83
CA GLN A 678 34.99 -3.33 -7.93
C GLN A 678 35.72 -2.01 -8.16
N THR A 679 35.16 -1.09 -8.96
CA THR A 679 35.78 0.23 -9.16
C THR A 679 35.79 1.08 -7.89
N LYS A 680 34.84 0.90 -6.96
CA LYS A 680 34.84 1.56 -5.64
C LYS A 680 36.00 1.08 -4.76
N VAL A 681 36.44 -0.18 -4.90
CA VAL A 681 37.69 -0.69 -4.28
C VAL A 681 38.92 -0.01 -4.91
N GLY A 682 38.92 0.18 -6.24
CA GLY A 682 39.95 0.95 -6.96
C GLY A 682 40.05 2.40 -6.49
N GLN A 683 38.92 3.11 -6.39
CA GLN A 683 38.84 4.47 -5.84
C GLN A 683 39.40 4.54 -4.40
N ALA A 684 39.01 3.60 -3.54
CA ALA A 684 39.49 3.54 -2.15
C ALA A 684 41.01 3.30 -2.08
N ARG A 685 41.57 2.49 -2.99
CA ARG A 685 43.03 2.30 -3.12
C ARG A 685 43.73 3.61 -3.54
N SER A 686 43.19 4.33 -4.52
CA SER A 686 43.71 5.65 -4.93
C SER A 686 43.62 6.69 -3.81
N ALA A 687 42.56 6.67 -3.00
CA ALA A 687 42.42 7.54 -1.82
C ALA A 687 43.48 7.25 -0.74
N ILE A 688 43.88 5.98 -0.55
CA ILE A 688 45.02 5.64 0.34
C ILE A 688 46.33 6.19 -0.22
N THR A 689 46.55 6.14 -1.53
CA THR A 689 47.74 6.72 -2.17
C THR A 689 47.76 8.23 -1.99
N LEU A 690 46.64 8.92 -2.24
CA LEU A 690 46.51 10.36 -2.03
C LEU A 690 46.81 10.76 -0.57
N ALA A 691 46.17 10.08 0.41
CA ALA A 691 46.39 10.36 1.83
C ALA A 691 47.83 10.09 2.32
N LYS A 692 48.59 9.22 1.63
CA LYS A 692 50.04 9.05 1.85
C LYS A 692 50.86 10.17 1.23
N VAL A 693 50.52 10.62 0.03
CA VAL A 693 51.23 11.71 -0.65
C VAL A 693 51.03 13.04 0.07
N GLU A 694 49.82 13.33 0.55
CA GLU A 694 49.53 14.50 1.41
C GLU A 694 50.34 14.52 2.73
N ALA A 695 50.99 13.41 3.10
CA ALA A 695 51.85 13.32 4.29
C ALA A 695 53.34 13.55 3.99
N ALA A 696 53.73 13.69 2.72
CA ALA A 696 55.10 13.96 2.29
C ALA A 696 55.29 15.48 2.05
N PRO A 697 56.46 16.05 2.38
CA PRO A 697 56.73 17.45 2.09
C PRO A 697 56.82 17.69 0.57
N TRP A 698 56.20 18.76 0.09
CA TRP A 698 56.17 19.11 -1.34
C TRP A 698 56.33 20.61 -1.58
N ILE A 699 56.87 20.98 -2.74
CA ILE A 699 57.00 22.39 -3.15
C ILE A 699 55.65 22.85 -3.69
N SER A 700 54.91 23.69 -2.97
CA SER A 700 53.53 24.06 -3.33
C SER A 700 53.47 25.12 -4.45
N TRP A 701 54.42 26.04 -4.49
CA TRP A 701 54.55 27.00 -5.57
C TRP A 701 55.99 27.51 -5.75
N ALA A 702 56.29 27.96 -6.96
CA ALA A 702 57.41 28.83 -7.27
C ALA A 702 56.90 30.21 -7.68
N GLN A 703 57.64 31.26 -7.33
CA GLN A 703 57.29 32.64 -7.63
C GLN A 703 58.53 33.39 -8.12
N VAL A 704 58.42 34.03 -9.28
CA VAL A 704 59.35 35.09 -9.67
C VAL A 704 58.69 36.41 -9.31
N ASN A 705 59.40 37.29 -8.62
CA ASN A 705 58.89 38.58 -8.21
C ASN A 705 59.86 39.70 -8.53
N TYR A 706 59.33 40.85 -8.90
CA TYR A 706 60.09 42.06 -9.16
C TYR A 706 59.60 43.15 -8.21
N PHE A 707 60.50 43.57 -7.33
CA PHE A 707 60.27 44.66 -6.40
C PHE A 707 60.59 45.98 -7.10
N PHE A 708 59.58 46.85 -7.25
CA PHE A 708 59.77 48.24 -7.67
C PHE A 708 60.11 49.07 -6.44
N GLY A 709 61.37 49.50 -6.37
CA GLY A 709 61.93 50.21 -5.25
C GLY A 709 61.58 51.72 -5.24
N PRO A 710 61.16 52.30 -4.11
CA PRO A 710 60.81 53.73 -4.02
C PRO A 710 61.98 54.72 -4.19
N GLY A 711 63.24 54.27 -4.30
CA GLY A 711 64.39 55.15 -4.54
C GLY A 711 65.76 54.49 -4.36
N PRO A 712 66.86 55.25 -4.41
CA PRO A 712 68.23 54.70 -4.45
C PRO A 712 68.63 53.85 -3.25
N ALA A 713 68.04 54.10 -2.07
CA ALA A 713 68.30 53.34 -0.84
C ALA A 713 67.65 51.94 -0.84
N THR A 714 66.70 51.71 -1.73
CA THR A 714 65.97 50.44 -1.88
C THR A 714 65.86 50.14 -3.37
N PRO A 715 66.93 49.70 -4.04
CA PRO A 715 66.93 49.51 -5.48
C PRO A 715 65.95 48.41 -5.91
N SER A 716 65.40 48.56 -7.12
CA SER A 716 64.55 47.54 -7.72
C SER A 716 65.32 46.24 -7.92
N SER A 717 64.70 45.10 -7.62
CA SER A 717 65.38 43.80 -7.60
C SER A 717 64.46 42.66 -8.04
N PHE A 718 65.07 41.66 -8.69
CA PHE A 718 64.44 40.36 -8.93
C PHE A 718 64.62 39.46 -7.72
N GLY A 719 63.54 38.83 -7.28
CA GLY A 719 63.51 37.74 -6.33
C GLY A 719 62.98 36.47 -6.97
N VAL A 720 63.46 35.33 -6.50
CA VAL A 720 62.87 34.01 -6.72
C VAL A 720 62.52 33.45 -5.35
N GLY A 721 61.27 33.04 -5.18
CA GLY A 721 60.80 32.37 -3.98
C GLY A 721 60.15 31.04 -4.31
N PHE A 722 60.21 30.10 -3.38
CA PHE A 722 59.45 28.86 -3.42
C PHE A 722 58.91 28.59 -2.02
N ALA A 723 57.78 27.89 -1.93
CA ALA A 723 57.25 27.39 -0.67
C ALA A 723 57.31 25.88 -0.63
N VAL A 724 57.75 25.32 0.50
CA VAL A 724 57.70 23.89 0.78
C VAL A 724 56.73 23.68 1.93
N ASP A 725 55.66 22.93 1.67
CA ASP A 725 54.65 22.60 2.67
C ASP A 725 55.17 21.41 3.48
N VAL A 726 55.60 21.64 4.72
CA VAL A 726 56.17 20.61 5.60
C VAL A 726 55.17 20.23 6.70
N PRO A 727 54.64 18.99 6.72
CA PRO A 727 53.63 18.57 7.69
C PRO A 727 54.21 18.29 9.09
N LEU A 728 54.51 19.34 9.85
CA LEU A 728 55.15 19.24 11.18
C LEU A 728 54.24 18.68 12.29
N LEU A 729 52.93 19.01 12.27
CA LEU A 729 51.98 18.64 13.34
C LEU A 729 51.05 17.46 12.98
N SER A 730 50.85 17.18 11.69
CA SER A 730 49.94 16.13 11.22
C SER A 730 50.52 15.34 10.04
N LEU A 731 51.02 14.14 10.33
CA LEU A 731 51.47 13.16 9.34
C LEU A 731 50.30 12.40 8.67
N ASN A 732 49.10 13.01 8.61
CA ASN A 732 47.85 12.44 8.07
C ASN A 732 47.48 11.01 8.53
N ARG A 733 48.02 10.55 9.67
CA ARG A 733 47.79 9.19 10.21
C ARG A 733 46.30 8.85 10.37
N GLY A 734 45.49 9.85 10.73
CA GLY A 734 44.02 9.75 10.78
C GLY A 734 43.42 9.45 9.41
N LYS A 735 43.67 10.30 8.40
CA LYS A 735 43.20 10.12 7.01
C LYS A 735 43.66 8.78 6.41
N ILE A 736 44.89 8.35 6.69
CA ILE A 736 45.40 7.05 6.21
C ILE A 736 44.68 5.89 6.91
N LYS A 737 44.36 6.01 8.20
CA LYS A 737 43.59 4.98 8.94
C LYS A 737 42.14 4.91 8.45
N THR A 738 41.49 6.04 8.18
CA THR A 738 40.12 6.07 7.63
C THR A 738 40.09 5.53 6.20
N ALA A 739 41.00 5.96 5.31
CA ALA A 739 41.07 5.43 3.94
C ALA A 739 41.31 3.91 3.90
N LYS A 740 42.16 3.37 4.79
CA LYS A 740 42.34 1.92 4.97
C LYS A 740 41.08 1.22 5.50
N ALA A 741 40.31 1.86 6.38
CA ALA A 741 39.05 1.32 6.86
C ALA A 741 37.98 1.29 5.75
N VAL A 742 37.87 2.37 4.97
CA VAL A 742 36.99 2.46 3.80
C VAL A 742 37.37 1.40 2.75
N MET A 743 38.66 1.16 2.48
CA MET A 743 39.05 0.09 1.56
C MET A 743 38.61 -1.30 2.05
N ARG A 744 38.74 -1.60 3.35
CA ARG A 744 38.21 -2.86 3.91
C ARG A 744 36.68 -2.93 3.82
N GLN A 745 35.99 -1.82 4.05
CA GLN A 745 34.54 -1.74 3.87
C GLN A 745 34.16 -2.07 2.41
N ARG A 746 34.78 -1.42 1.42
CA ARG A 746 34.52 -1.70 -0.01
C ARG A 746 34.83 -3.14 -0.41
N GLN A 747 35.84 -3.78 0.19
CA GLN A 747 36.14 -5.21 -0.02
C GLN A 747 35.11 -6.16 0.62
N VAL A 748 34.44 -5.75 1.69
CA VAL A 748 33.33 -6.51 2.29
C VAL A 748 32.06 -6.32 1.46
N GLU A 749 31.80 -5.09 0.98
CA GLU A 749 30.73 -4.79 0.02
C GLU A 749 30.90 -5.59 -1.28
N GLU A 750 32.11 -5.68 -1.85
CA GLU A 750 32.41 -6.53 -3.01
C GLU A 750 32.08 -8.01 -2.78
N ARG A 751 32.42 -8.55 -1.60
CA ARG A 751 32.09 -9.96 -1.25
C ARG A 751 30.59 -10.17 -1.04
N ALA A 752 29.90 -9.19 -0.46
CA ALA A 752 28.45 -9.22 -0.31
C ALA A 752 27.77 -9.19 -1.68
N GLU A 753 28.25 -8.36 -2.62
CA GLU A 753 27.77 -8.29 -4.00
C GLU A 753 27.97 -9.63 -4.74
N VAL A 754 29.17 -10.24 -4.64
CA VAL A 754 29.43 -11.57 -5.23
C VAL A 754 28.48 -12.64 -4.67
N ALA A 755 28.22 -12.63 -3.37
CA ALA A 755 27.28 -13.56 -2.74
C ALA A 755 25.82 -13.27 -3.16
N ALA A 756 25.43 -12.00 -3.30
CA ALA A 756 24.11 -11.61 -3.78
C ALA A 756 23.88 -12.03 -5.24
N ILE A 757 24.87 -11.82 -6.12
CA ILE A 757 24.82 -12.26 -7.52
C ILE A 757 24.64 -13.79 -7.61
N ALA A 758 25.38 -14.57 -6.84
CA ALA A 758 25.23 -16.02 -6.82
C ALA A 758 23.82 -16.43 -6.34
N GLY A 759 23.33 -15.83 -5.24
CA GLY A 759 21.98 -16.08 -4.73
C GLY A 759 20.86 -15.70 -5.70
N GLU A 760 20.99 -14.58 -6.41
CA GLU A 760 20.05 -14.16 -7.46
C GLU A 760 20.00 -15.15 -8.64
N VAL A 761 21.15 -15.72 -9.04
CA VAL A 761 21.21 -16.74 -10.10
C VAL A 761 20.58 -18.04 -9.62
N ASP A 762 20.91 -18.52 -8.42
CA ASP A 762 20.31 -19.74 -7.84
C ASP A 762 18.77 -19.59 -7.68
N GLU A 763 18.29 -18.43 -7.23
CA GLU A 763 16.85 -18.15 -7.11
C GLU A 763 16.17 -18.12 -8.48
N ALA A 764 16.77 -17.45 -9.47
CA ALA A 764 16.23 -17.38 -10.83
C ALA A 764 16.20 -18.75 -11.53
N ILE A 765 17.22 -19.59 -11.34
CA ILE A 765 17.24 -20.99 -11.83
C ILE A 765 16.10 -21.77 -11.17
N ALA A 766 15.98 -21.72 -9.85
CA ALA A 766 14.95 -22.44 -9.12
C ALA A 766 13.54 -21.94 -9.50
N ARG A 767 13.37 -20.65 -9.80
CA ARG A 767 12.11 -20.08 -10.32
C ARG A 767 11.80 -20.61 -11.72
N ALA A 768 12.76 -20.60 -12.63
CA ALA A 768 12.58 -21.12 -13.99
C ALA A 768 12.21 -22.62 -13.98
N GLN A 769 12.89 -23.43 -13.18
CA GLN A 769 12.58 -24.85 -13.00
C GLN A 769 11.17 -25.09 -12.45
N ARG A 770 10.74 -24.34 -11.42
CA ARG A 770 9.37 -24.43 -10.88
C ARG A 770 8.31 -24.02 -11.91
N ALA A 771 8.55 -22.95 -12.67
CA ALA A 771 7.62 -22.48 -13.68
C ALA A 771 7.49 -23.47 -14.85
N ASP A 772 8.59 -24.10 -15.28
CA ASP A 772 8.53 -25.13 -16.31
C ASP A 772 7.81 -26.40 -15.85
N ALA A 773 8.13 -26.91 -14.65
CA ALA A 773 7.41 -28.03 -14.06
C ALA A 773 5.90 -27.76 -13.94
N ARG A 774 5.51 -26.52 -13.61
CA ARG A 774 4.10 -26.11 -13.54
C ARG A 774 3.40 -26.08 -14.90
N VAL A 775 4.09 -25.68 -15.97
CA VAL A 775 3.56 -25.78 -17.34
C VAL A 775 3.34 -27.24 -17.72
N GLN A 776 4.34 -28.11 -17.48
CA GLN A 776 4.27 -29.54 -17.79
C GLN A 776 3.14 -30.27 -17.02
N GLU A 777 2.95 -29.96 -15.73
CA GLU A 777 1.84 -30.48 -14.91
C GLU A 777 0.47 -30.11 -15.53
N ILE A 778 0.28 -28.85 -15.94
CA ILE A 778 -0.98 -28.40 -16.52
C ILE A 778 -1.21 -29.02 -17.91
N GLU A 779 -0.16 -29.12 -18.74
CA GLU A 779 -0.23 -29.70 -20.09
C GLU A 779 -0.51 -31.20 -20.09
N HIS A 780 0.13 -31.97 -19.20
CA HIS A 780 0.02 -33.43 -19.18
C HIS A 780 -1.12 -33.94 -18.30
N ASP A 781 -1.40 -33.31 -17.15
CA ASP A 781 -2.40 -33.82 -16.20
C ASP A 781 -3.75 -33.08 -16.33
N LEU A 782 -3.76 -31.75 -16.25
CA LEU A 782 -5.01 -30.99 -16.12
C LEU A 782 -5.77 -30.83 -17.45
N LEU A 783 -5.12 -30.31 -18.49
CA LEU A 783 -5.80 -30.00 -19.77
C LEU A 783 -6.45 -31.23 -20.41
N PRO A 784 -5.80 -32.42 -20.49
CA PRO A 784 -6.41 -33.59 -21.11
C PRO A 784 -7.65 -34.09 -20.38
N GLN A 785 -7.68 -33.99 -19.05
CA GLN A 785 -8.85 -34.36 -18.24
C GLN A 785 -10.04 -33.42 -18.51
N VAL A 786 -9.81 -32.11 -18.55
CA VAL A 786 -10.90 -31.14 -18.75
C VAL A 786 -11.38 -31.11 -20.21
N ASP A 787 -10.49 -31.26 -21.20
CA ASP A 787 -10.89 -31.44 -22.60
C ASP A 787 -11.61 -32.79 -22.84
N ALA A 788 -11.34 -33.84 -22.05
CA ALA A 788 -12.12 -35.08 -22.08
C ALA A 788 -13.52 -34.88 -21.46
N ALA A 789 -13.59 -34.24 -20.29
CA ALA A 789 -14.86 -33.95 -19.61
C ALA A 789 -15.80 -33.07 -20.47
N ALA A 790 -15.28 -32.02 -21.11
CA ALA A 790 -16.05 -31.17 -22.02
C ALA A 790 -16.62 -31.96 -23.22
N ARG A 791 -15.81 -32.80 -23.87
CA ARG A 791 -16.28 -33.68 -24.97
C ARG A 791 -17.35 -34.67 -24.52
N GLN A 792 -17.25 -35.20 -23.30
CA GLN A 792 -18.28 -36.08 -22.73
C GLN A 792 -19.56 -35.31 -22.38
N ALA A 793 -19.46 -34.09 -21.86
CA ALA A 793 -20.59 -33.22 -21.55
C ALA A 793 -21.37 -32.83 -22.81
N ASP A 794 -20.67 -32.50 -23.91
CA ASP A 794 -21.28 -32.22 -25.21
C ASP A 794 -22.05 -33.44 -25.76
N ALA A 795 -21.46 -34.64 -25.69
CA ALA A 795 -22.15 -35.86 -26.09
C ALA A 795 -23.38 -36.16 -25.21
N ALA A 796 -23.29 -35.93 -23.90
CA ALA A 796 -24.39 -36.11 -22.95
C ALA A 796 -25.53 -35.09 -23.18
N LEU A 797 -25.21 -33.85 -23.57
CA LEU A 797 -26.20 -32.85 -23.96
C LEU A 797 -26.94 -33.22 -25.25
N LEU A 798 -26.23 -33.74 -26.26
CA LEU A 798 -26.82 -34.24 -27.51
C LEU A 798 -27.71 -35.46 -27.26
N ALA A 799 -27.33 -36.34 -26.33
CA ALA A 799 -28.16 -37.45 -25.86
C ALA A 799 -29.34 -37.01 -24.98
N GLY A 800 -29.38 -35.74 -24.55
CA GLY A 800 -30.41 -35.17 -23.68
C GLY A 800 -30.33 -35.62 -22.22
N THR A 801 -29.20 -36.18 -21.78
CA THR A 801 -28.98 -36.64 -20.41
C THR A 801 -28.43 -35.56 -19.47
N LEU A 802 -27.75 -34.54 -20.01
CA LEU A 802 -27.21 -33.39 -19.28
C LEU A 802 -27.97 -32.10 -19.67
N ASP A 803 -28.13 -31.15 -18.74
CA ASP A 803 -28.72 -29.85 -19.06
C ASP A 803 -27.70 -28.84 -19.61
N VAL A 804 -28.18 -27.81 -20.33
CA VAL A 804 -27.33 -26.76 -20.92
C VAL A 804 -26.54 -26.02 -19.85
N VAL A 805 -27.12 -25.80 -18.66
CA VAL A 805 -26.43 -25.11 -17.56
C VAL A 805 -25.26 -25.93 -17.00
N GLU A 806 -25.41 -27.26 -16.94
CA GLU A 806 -24.34 -28.17 -16.48
C GLU A 806 -23.18 -28.22 -17.49
N VAL A 807 -23.47 -28.17 -18.80
CA VAL A 807 -22.43 -28.02 -19.84
C VAL A 807 -21.72 -26.68 -19.73
N LEU A 808 -22.44 -25.59 -19.46
CA LEU A 808 -21.83 -24.26 -19.30
C LEU A 808 -20.86 -24.20 -18.11
N ASP A 809 -21.13 -24.89 -17.00
CA ASP A 809 -20.17 -25.01 -15.89
C ASP A 809 -18.90 -25.79 -16.29
N ILE A 810 -19.06 -26.87 -17.06
CA ILE A 810 -17.92 -27.68 -17.54
C ILE A 810 -17.06 -26.89 -18.55
N GLU A 811 -17.67 -26.14 -19.46
CA GLU A 811 -16.94 -25.25 -20.38
C GLU A 811 -16.30 -24.07 -19.64
N ALA A 812 -16.94 -23.51 -18.60
CA ALA A 812 -16.32 -22.49 -17.75
C ALA A 812 -15.05 -23.00 -17.05
N ARG A 813 -15.07 -24.25 -16.53
CA ARG A 813 -13.88 -24.91 -15.96
C ARG A 813 -12.79 -25.14 -17.01
N ARG A 814 -13.16 -25.49 -18.25
CA ARG A 814 -12.24 -25.66 -19.38
C ARG A 814 -11.55 -24.36 -19.77
N VAL A 815 -12.31 -23.28 -19.89
CA VAL A 815 -11.76 -21.94 -20.12
C VAL A 815 -10.82 -21.58 -18.97
N ALA A 816 -11.24 -21.74 -17.71
CA ALA A 816 -10.39 -21.47 -16.55
C ALA A 816 -9.06 -22.27 -16.56
N ALA A 817 -9.09 -23.56 -16.92
CA ALA A 817 -7.88 -24.39 -17.04
C ALA A 817 -6.94 -23.89 -18.16
N ARG A 818 -7.48 -23.43 -19.29
CA ARG A 818 -6.68 -22.84 -20.38
C ARG A 818 -6.10 -21.46 -20.03
N ARG A 819 -6.86 -20.61 -19.34
CA ARG A 819 -6.36 -19.33 -18.79
C ARG A 819 -5.21 -19.57 -17.80
N LEU A 820 -5.35 -20.58 -16.93
CA LEU A 820 -4.29 -21.02 -16.01
C LEU A 820 -3.04 -21.52 -16.76
N HIS A 821 -3.20 -22.28 -17.83
CA HIS A 821 -2.10 -22.71 -18.69
C HIS A 821 -1.37 -21.54 -19.37
N LEU A 822 -2.13 -20.57 -19.92
CA LEU A 822 -1.57 -19.35 -20.51
C LEU A 822 -0.79 -18.52 -19.48
N ALA A 823 -1.31 -18.41 -18.25
CA ALA A 823 -0.61 -17.75 -17.14
C ALA A 823 0.68 -18.49 -16.77
N ALA A 824 0.68 -19.82 -16.68
CA ALA A 824 1.89 -20.62 -16.41
C ALA A 824 2.95 -20.47 -17.51
N ARG A 825 2.56 -20.44 -18.80
CA ARG A 825 3.48 -20.15 -19.91
C ARG A 825 4.08 -18.75 -19.83
N PHE A 826 3.29 -17.76 -19.43
CA PHE A 826 3.78 -16.41 -19.15
C PHE A 826 4.77 -16.39 -17.97
N GLU A 827 4.44 -17.03 -16.84
CA GLU A 827 5.33 -17.15 -15.68
C GLU A 827 6.66 -17.83 -16.04
N ARG A 828 6.64 -18.87 -16.89
CA ARG A 828 7.85 -19.50 -17.43
C ARG A 828 8.67 -18.53 -18.28
N ARG A 829 8.03 -17.74 -19.15
CA ARG A 829 8.74 -16.74 -19.98
C ARG A 829 9.33 -15.62 -19.13
N ASP A 830 8.59 -15.12 -18.15
CA ASP A 830 9.02 -14.11 -17.18
C ASP A 830 10.22 -14.59 -16.36
N ALA A 831 10.16 -15.80 -15.81
CA ALA A 831 11.27 -16.41 -15.07
C ALA A 831 12.54 -16.59 -15.90
N LEU A 832 12.41 -16.91 -17.20
CA LEU A 832 13.56 -17.03 -18.10
C LEU A 832 14.13 -15.67 -18.54
N ILE A 833 13.30 -14.63 -18.72
CA ILE A 833 13.79 -13.26 -18.92
C ILE A 833 14.50 -12.76 -17.65
N GLU A 834 13.99 -13.11 -16.48
CA GLU A 834 14.64 -12.83 -15.18
C GLU A 834 15.97 -13.58 -15.05
N LEU A 835 16.06 -14.82 -15.53
CA LEU A 835 17.30 -15.61 -15.54
C LEU A 835 18.34 -15.11 -16.57
N GLU A 836 17.93 -14.75 -17.79
CA GLU A 836 18.79 -14.06 -18.79
C GLU A 836 19.35 -12.75 -18.19
N ALA A 837 18.49 -12.01 -17.48
CA ALA A 837 18.90 -10.82 -16.76
C ALA A 837 19.85 -11.18 -15.61
N ALA A 838 19.57 -12.23 -14.84
CA ALA A 838 20.37 -12.66 -13.70
C ALA A 838 21.81 -13.03 -14.11
N VAL A 839 21.94 -13.80 -15.19
CA VAL A 839 23.21 -14.29 -15.78
C VAL A 839 23.94 -13.20 -16.59
N GLY A 840 23.30 -12.06 -16.85
CA GLY A 840 23.91 -10.92 -17.52
C GLY A 840 24.19 -11.15 -19.01
N GLY A 841 23.41 -12.01 -19.66
CA GLY A 841 23.59 -12.38 -21.06
C GLY A 841 22.57 -13.42 -21.53
N PRO A 842 22.57 -13.75 -22.84
CA PRO A 842 21.73 -14.84 -23.35
C PRO A 842 22.12 -16.17 -22.70
N LEU A 843 21.11 -17.01 -22.44
CA LEU A 843 21.32 -18.37 -21.95
C LEU A 843 21.89 -19.26 -23.07
N PRO A 844 22.73 -20.26 -22.74
CA PRO A 844 23.11 -21.29 -23.70
C PRO A 844 21.84 -22.01 -24.20
N ARG A 845 21.76 -22.21 -25.52
CA ARG A 845 20.70 -22.95 -26.21
C ARG A 845 21.25 -24.29 -26.68
#